data_AF-A0A971UCH4-F1
#
_entry.id   AF-A0A971UCH4-F1
#
_cell.length_a   1.000
_cell.length_b   1.000
_cell.length_c   1.000
_cell.angle_alpha   90.00
_cell.angle_beta   90.00
_cell.angle_gamma   90.00
#
_symmetry.space_group_name_H-M   'P 1'
#
loop_
_entity.id
_entity.type
_entity.pdbx_description
1 polymer ?
#
loop_
_entity_poly.entity_id
_entity_poly.type
_entity_poly.pdbx_seq_one_letter_code
_entity_poly.pdbx_strand_id
1 'polypeptide(L)'
;MKPSIYSFGGYRLLPAADARHAADARPFAPDAAARKIARPGPFFKKARSGFLLFIDATVEISCAPAALARLFAVAADTGAALVYSDYRASDGRQLANRPLIDYSEGAIRDDFSFGPLFLLSAAAVAEALGRSKALPRDPDLAFYDLRLKLSQEGAFFHLPEFLYTVLVPRTPATKLRSVLTEPQFDYAAKAGAARQKKLEKIATKHLKRIGAWLPPSEKRPLSDSAETQWKASVVIPVLNRRKTIADAVKSALAQETDFPFNILVVDNHSTDGTTEILKKFAARHPHVHHLIPSRRDLGIGGCWNEAIASAACGRYAVQLDSDDLYSSPQTLQKMVNLLRRGPYAMAVGAYTLVDEKLRPLPPGLIDHREWTRKNGHNNLLRVNGMGAPRAFDTTVLRAVGFPNVSYGEDYAVALRLSRDYAVGRIYESLYWCRRWKDNTDADLSVDKKNRNDFYKDRLRTIEIKARQHLCRKRSRPAPAKPDQIFADFRGKERASLSDLCVELFAAQKKSWPDFAAACRDLAAVRTRTLSCGDYDVTLQYNPARAVSGGAAVDPESIRKRPCFLCAANRPAGQSAILHRGDYLILCNPTPIFDRHFTVASIAHTPQDIASSLGRLFLIAADAGPEYTVFYNGPACGASAPDHLHFQMIPAPALPFLRRLADLPPALFVPALGGAAGFYCDRAVAVLESEKPDVLKDAFLRLVKALQTVSGTAHEPPVNVFCQAGPNRFRLTVFLRGKHRPDAYFAAGKKRLFVSPGAIDMAGVIITPRPADFERLTADAVRDIYREVSPDEKTLQRILAHA
;
A
#
# COMPACT_ATOMS: atom_id res chain seq x y z
N MET A 1 4.52 25.03 34.21
CA MET A 1 5.70 24.14 34.19
C MET A 1 6.49 24.46 32.93
N LYS A 2 7.79 24.78 33.00
CA LYS A 2 8.59 24.99 31.78
C LYS A 2 8.55 23.72 30.91
N PRO A 3 8.36 23.83 29.59
CA PRO A 3 8.32 22.66 28.72
C PRO A 3 9.64 21.89 28.81
N SER A 4 9.58 20.59 29.03
CA SER A 4 10.79 19.76 29.03
C SER A 4 11.23 19.53 27.59
N ILE A 5 12.48 19.89 27.28
CA ILE A 5 13.14 19.53 26.03
C ILE A 5 13.73 18.13 26.18
N TYR A 6 13.68 17.34 25.11
CA TYR A 6 14.14 15.96 25.10
C TYR A 6 15.21 15.73 24.03
N SER A 7 16.16 14.84 24.27
CA SER A 7 17.12 14.41 23.24
C SER A 7 16.72 13.06 22.65
N PHE A 8 16.79 12.98 21.32
CA PHE A 8 16.40 11.83 20.50
C PHE A 8 17.32 11.70 19.28
N GLY A 9 18.39 10.92 19.43
CA GLY A 9 19.41 10.80 18.37
C GLY A 9 20.09 12.14 18.13
N GLY A 10 20.18 12.55 16.86
CA GLY A 10 20.68 13.87 16.45
C GLY A 10 19.70 15.02 16.68
N TYR A 11 18.53 14.80 17.28
CA TYR A 11 17.49 15.83 17.44
C TYR A 11 17.21 16.20 18.90
N ARG A 12 16.85 17.47 19.11
CA ARG A 12 16.09 17.95 20.26
C ARG A 12 14.60 17.95 19.91
N LEU A 13 13.77 17.38 20.78
CA LEU A 13 12.32 17.39 20.68
C LEU A 13 11.71 18.29 21.75
N LEU A 14 10.76 19.10 21.33
CA LEU A 14 9.91 19.90 22.21
C LEU A 14 8.43 19.58 21.97
N PRO A 15 7.75 18.92 22.92
CA PRO A 15 6.29 18.84 22.93
C PRO A 15 5.69 20.23 23.18
N ALA A 16 4.87 20.72 22.25
CA ALA A 16 4.25 22.04 22.33
C ALA A 16 2.78 21.99 21.90
N ALA A 17 1.91 22.72 22.61
CA ALA A 17 0.51 22.83 22.24
C ALA A 17 0.31 23.74 21.02
N ASP A 18 1.03 24.86 21.00
CA ASP A 18 1.01 25.88 19.95
C ASP A 18 2.38 26.59 19.88
N ALA A 19 2.49 27.58 18.99
CA ALA A 19 3.72 28.35 18.79
C ALA A 19 4.12 29.20 19.99
N ARG A 20 3.16 29.71 20.77
CA ARG A 20 3.45 30.53 21.97
C ARG A 20 4.11 29.64 23.03
N HIS A 21 3.51 28.49 23.29
CA HIS A 21 4.05 27.48 24.18
C HIS A 21 5.45 27.01 23.72
N ALA A 22 5.67 26.88 22.41
CA ALA A 22 7.00 26.57 21.88
C ALA A 22 8.00 27.71 22.11
N ALA A 23 7.63 28.97 21.85
CA ALA A 23 8.51 30.13 22.00
C ALA A 23 8.93 30.35 23.47
N ASP A 24 8.00 30.18 24.42
CA ASP A 24 8.26 30.30 25.85
C ASP A 24 9.32 29.32 26.37
N ALA A 25 9.46 28.17 25.71
CA ALA A 25 10.47 27.16 26.03
C ALA A 25 11.90 27.57 25.61
N ARG A 26 12.04 28.65 24.83
CA ARG A 26 13.31 29.09 24.19
C ARG A 26 14.06 27.92 23.53
N PRO A 27 13.45 27.23 22.56
CA PRO A 27 13.92 25.94 22.04
C PRO A 27 15.26 26.01 21.31
N PHE A 28 15.63 27.22 20.87
CA PHE A 28 16.86 27.47 20.12
C PHE A 28 18.04 27.89 21.03
N ALA A 29 17.84 28.00 22.34
CA ALA A 29 18.92 28.33 23.26
C ALA A 29 20.00 27.23 23.26
N PRO A 30 21.31 27.58 23.26
CA PRO A 30 22.40 26.60 23.26
C PRO A 30 22.43 25.75 24.54
N ASP A 31 22.06 26.33 25.69
CA ASP A 31 22.20 25.70 27.02
C ASP A 31 20.90 24.99 27.50
N ALA A 32 19.98 24.69 26.59
CA ALA A 32 18.71 24.08 26.93
C ALA A 32 18.90 22.63 27.43
N ALA A 33 18.80 22.42 28.74
CA ALA A 33 18.91 21.09 29.35
C ALA A 33 17.87 20.11 28.77
N ALA A 34 18.34 19.04 28.13
CA ALA A 34 17.49 18.07 27.42
C ALA A 34 17.50 16.69 28.11
N ARG A 35 16.30 16.12 28.33
CA ARG A 35 16.13 14.77 28.90
C ARG A 35 16.22 13.70 27.81
N LYS A 36 17.04 12.68 28.01
CA LYS A 36 17.19 11.60 27.02
C LYS A 36 15.94 10.72 26.91
N ILE A 37 15.46 10.49 25.70
CA ILE A 37 14.38 9.53 25.43
C ILE A 37 14.97 8.12 25.39
N ALA A 38 14.82 7.37 26.49
CA ALA A 38 15.33 6.00 26.59
C ALA A 38 14.45 4.96 25.86
N ARG A 39 13.14 5.23 25.73
CA ARG A 39 12.16 4.33 25.11
C ARG A 39 11.27 5.13 24.16
N PRO A 40 11.60 5.19 22.85
CA PRO A 40 10.89 6.01 21.87
C PRO A 40 9.40 5.70 21.78
N GLY A 41 9.04 4.41 21.67
CA GLY A 41 7.62 3.99 21.54
C GLY A 41 6.73 4.50 22.67
N PRO A 42 7.02 4.21 23.95
CA PRO A 42 6.27 4.74 25.08
C PRO A 42 6.27 6.27 25.18
N PHE A 43 7.36 6.93 24.82
CA PHE A 43 7.44 8.40 24.81
C PHE A 43 6.44 8.99 23.81
N PHE A 44 6.51 8.56 22.54
CA PHE A 44 5.63 9.06 21.49
C PHE A 44 4.16 8.72 21.72
N LYS A 45 3.84 7.57 22.36
CA LYS A 45 2.46 7.23 22.76
C LYS A 45 1.90 8.11 23.88
N LYS A 46 2.77 8.73 24.69
CA LYS A 46 2.37 9.59 25.83
C LYS A 46 2.44 11.08 25.50
N ALA A 47 3.00 11.46 24.35
CA ALA A 47 3.00 12.84 23.89
C ALA A 47 1.55 13.29 23.62
N ARG A 48 0.99 14.10 24.52
CA ARG A 48 -0.38 14.64 24.44
C ARG A 48 -0.44 16.12 24.05
N SER A 49 0.69 16.76 23.79
CA SER A 49 0.73 18.11 23.23
C SER A 49 0.20 18.11 21.80
N GLY A 50 -0.32 19.23 21.27
CA GLY A 50 -0.80 19.28 19.89
C GLY A 50 0.28 18.85 18.88
N PHE A 51 1.51 19.29 19.09
CA PHE A 51 2.63 19.06 18.18
C PHE A 51 3.92 18.64 18.90
N LEU A 52 4.86 18.09 18.12
CA LEU A 52 6.24 17.78 18.50
C LEU A 52 7.20 18.53 17.56
N LEU A 53 7.89 19.54 18.08
CA LEU A 53 8.90 20.30 17.32
C LEU A 53 10.23 19.55 17.36
N PHE A 54 10.77 19.24 16.18
CA PHE A 54 12.08 18.61 15.99
C PHE A 54 13.09 19.66 15.56
N ILE A 55 14.23 19.66 16.23
CA ILE A 55 15.32 20.62 16.02
C ILE A 55 16.61 19.81 15.93
N ASP A 56 17.34 19.91 14.82
CA ASP A 56 18.66 19.32 14.70
C ASP A 56 19.57 19.86 15.82
N ALA A 57 20.15 18.96 16.60
CA ALA A 57 20.98 19.27 17.75
C ALA A 57 22.43 19.62 17.35
N THR A 58 22.81 19.40 16.09
CA THR A 58 24.17 19.61 15.58
C THR A 58 24.39 20.99 14.99
N VAL A 59 23.32 21.78 14.83
CA VAL A 59 23.37 23.12 14.24
C VAL A 59 22.70 24.15 15.12
N GLU A 60 23.13 25.41 14.97
CA GLU A 60 22.50 26.55 15.61
C GLU A 60 21.44 27.14 14.66
N ILE A 61 20.26 27.44 15.19
CA ILE A 61 19.10 27.92 14.43
C ILE A 61 18.64 29.27 14.96
N SER A 62 18.57 30.25 14.06
CA SER A 62 17.90 31.52 14.29
C SER A 62 16.53 31.49 13.60
N CYS A 63 15.46 31.57 14.40
CA CYS A 63 14.08 31.52 13.94
C CYS A 63 13.25 32.60 14.64
N ALA A 64 12.65 33.50 13.86
CA ALA A 64 11.82 34.58 14.40
C ALA A 64 10.49 34.02 14.97
N PRO A 65 9.93 34.61 16.04
CA PRO A 65 8.66 34.14 16.61
C PRO A 65 7.51 34.06 15.59
N ALA A 66 7.44 35.02 14.65
CA ALA A 66 6.44 35.00 13.59
C ALA A 66 6.63 33.83 12.60
N ALA A 67 7.88 33.47 12.29
CA ALA A 67 8.18 32.32 11.43
C ALA A 67 7.86 30.99 12.13
N LEU A 68 8.16 30.88 13.43
CA LEU A 68 7.73 29.72 14.22
C LEU A 68 6.19 29.64 14.28
N ALA A 69 5.51 30.76 14.50
CA ALA A 69 4.05 30.81 14.47
C ALA A 69 3.48 30.40 13.11
N ARG A 70 4.11 30.82 12.00
CA ARG A 70 3.75 30.40 10.65
C ARG A 70 3.81 28.88 10.48
N LEU A 71 4.88 28.23 10.96
CA LEU A 71 5.03 26.77 10.86
C LEU A 71 3.91 26.01 11.62
N PHE A 72 3.57 26.46 12.83
CA PHE A 72 2.48 25.86 13.62
C PHE A 72 1.10 26.13 13.02
N ALA A 73 0.85 27.34 12.53
CA ALA A 73 -0.41 27.70 11.88
C ALA A 73 -0.67 26.80 10.67
N VAL A 74 0.33 26.63 9.80
CA VAL A 74 0.23 25.70 8.66
C VAL A 74 -0.06 24.27 9.11
N ALA A 75 0.58 23.80 10.17
CA ALA A 75 0.32 22.45 10.68
C ALA A 75 -1.10 22.29 11.24
N ALA A 76 -1.65 23.31 11.89
CA ALA A 76 -3.03 23.31 12.37
C ALA A 76 -4.03 23.38 11.20
N ASP A 77 -3.83 24.30 10.26
CA ASP A 77 -4.76 24.57 9.16
C ASP A 77 -4.82 23.41 8.15
N THR A 78 -3.68 22.76 7.89
CA THR A 78 -3.59 21.64 6.93
C THR A 78 -3.95 20.29 7.54
N GLY A 79 -3.91 20.16 8.88
CA GLY A 79 -4.01 18.88 9.56
C GLY A 79 -2.89 17.88 9.20
N ALA A 80 -1.77 18.37 8.65
CA ALA A 80 -0.69 17.51 8.16
C ALA A 80 -0.02 16.72 9.29
N ALA A 81 0.39 15.49 8.99
CA ALA A 81 1.09 14.62 9.91
C ALA A 81 2.51 15.14 10.22
N LEU A 82 3.13 15.82 9.24
CA LEU A 82 4.45 16.43 9.33
C LEU A 82 4.47 17.73 8.51
N VAL A 83 5.05 18.80 9.05
CA VAL A 83 5.26 20.07 8.34
C VAL A 83 6.73 20.49 8.43
N TYR A 84 7.27 20.96 7.32
CA TYR A 84 8.64 21.44 7.20
C TYR A 84 8.74 22.55 6.16
N SER A 85 9.83 23.31 6.19
CA SER A 85 10.02 24.49 5.35
C SER A 85 11.42 24.60 4.79
N ASP A 86 11.55 25.35 3.71
CA ASP A 86 12.84 25.85 3.24
C ASP A 86 13.55 26.67 4.33
N TYR A 87 14.88 26.78 4.21
CA TYR A 87 15.71 27.50 5.18
C TYR A 87 16.90 28.19 4.51
N ARG A 88 17.54 29.09 5.26
CA ARG A 88 18.77 29.74 4.83
C ARG A 88 19.95 29.21 5.63
N ALA A 89 21.13 29.16 5.02
CA ALA A 89 22.37 28.88 5.71
C ALA A 89 23.24 30.14 5.71
N SER A 90 23.83 30.48 6.86
CA SER A 90 24.77 31.61 7.00
C SER A 90 26.09 31.13 7.57
N ASP A 91 27.20 31.58 6.97
CA ASP A 91 28.57 31.40 7.47
C ASP A 91 29.07 32.63 8.26
N GLY A 92 28.17 33.58 8.55
CA GLY A 92 28.48 34.87 9.17
C GLY A 92 28.87 35.98 8.19
N ARG A 93 28.97 35.70 6.88
CA ARG A 93 29.23 36.72 5.83
C ARG A 93 28.21 36.66 4.70
N GLN A 94 27.81 35.47 4.29
CA GLN A 94 26.87 35.27 3.18
C GLN A 94 25.68 34.42 3.61
N LEU A 95 24.51 34.72 3.01
CA LEU A 95 23.27 34.02 3.25
C LEU A 95 22.91 33.23 1.98
N ALA A 96 22.83 31.90 2.10
CA ALA A 96 22.51 31.01 1.00
C ALA A 96 21.14 30.36 1.21
N ASN A 97 20.27 30.41 0.20
CA ASN A 97 19.00 29.70 0.20
C ASN A 97 19.21 28.19 0.11
N ARG A 98 18.46 27.44 0.92
CA ARG A 98 18.44 25.98 0.94
C ARG A 98 17.00 25.50 0.74
N PRO A 99 16.53 25.44 -0.52
CA PRO A 99 15.23 24.86 -0.81
C PRO A 99 15.24 23.35 -0.51
N LEU A 100 14.08 22.81 -0.18
CA LEU A 100 13.79 21.39 0.01
C LEU A 100 12.84 20.91 -1.10
N ILE A 101 12.50 19.62 -1.06
CA ILE A 101 11.61 19.01 -2.04
C ILE A 101 10.36 18.46 -1.37
N ASP A 102 9.26 18.39 -2.11
CA ASP A 102 8.02 17.79 -1.62
C ASP A 102 8.20 16.30 -1.30
N TYR A 103 7.49 15.85 -0.27
CA TYR A 103 7.46 14.44 0.11
C TYR A 103 6.52 13.67 -0.82
N SER A 104 6.97 12.53 -1.32
CA SER A 104 6.14 11.65 -2.17
C SER A 104 6.12 10.23 -1.64
N GLU A 105 5.17 9.41 -2.11
CA GLU A 105 5.06 8.00 -1.73
C GLU A 105 6.38 7.22 -1.96
N GLY A 106 7.15 7.61 -2.97
CA GLY A 106 8.45 7.04 -3.31
C GLY A 106 9.63 7.54 -2.46
N ALA A 107 9.43 8.53 -1.59
CA ALA A 107 10.45 9.06 -0.67
C ALA A 107 10.71 8.11 0.52
N ILE A 108 10.97 6.83 0.22
CA ILE A 108 11.21 5.79 1.22
C ILE A 108 12.69 5.68 1.62
N ARG A 109 13.61 6.37 0.92
CA ARG A 109 15.04 6.41 1.23
C ARG A 109 15.30 6.98 2.63
N ASP A 110 16.29 6.45 3.33
CA ASP A 110 16.58 6.82 4.72
C ASP A 110 17.21 8.21 4.88
N ASP A 111 17.65 8.84 3.79
CA ASP A 111 18.29 10.15 3.68
C ASP A 111 17.36 11.27 3.15
N PHE A 112 16.03 11.09 3.15
CA PHE A 112 15.12 12.20 2.85
C PHE A 112 15.27 13.30 3.92
N SER A 113 15.57 14.53 3.50
CA SER A 113 15.75 15.68 4.39
C SER A 113 14.47 16.50 4.55
N PHE A 114 14.07 16.73 5.80
CA PHE A 114 13.02 17.69 6.18
C PHE A 114 13.61 19.04 6.62
N GLY A 115 14.90 19.24 6.41
CA GLY A 115 15.64 20.37 6.97
C GLY A 115 15.87 20.25 8.50
N PRO A 116 16.64 21.19 9.09
CA PRO A 116 16.97 21.16 10.52
C PRO A 116 15.82 21.44 11.50
N LEU A 117 14.68 21.96 11.02
CA LEU A 117 13.52 22.29 11.84
C LEU A 117 12.24 21.79 11.17
N PHE A 118 11.49 20.93 11.85
CA PHE A 118 10.20 20.43 11.36
C PHE A 118 9.25 20.08 12.52
N LEU A 119 7.97 19.93 12.22
CA LEU A 119 6.90 19.72 13.19
C LEU A 119 6.14 18.42 12.90
N LEU A 120 5.89 17.60 13.91
CA LEU A 120 5.00 16.44 13.81
C LEU A 120 3.69 16.70 14.55
N SER A 121 2.57 16.25 13.98
CA SER A 121 1.30 16.15 14.69
C SER A 121 1.35 15.03 15.71
N ALA A 122 1.12 15.33 16.98
CA ALA A 122 1.12 14.30 18.03
C ALA A 122 -0.06 13.32 17.87
N ALA A 123 -1.20 13.81 17.35
CA ALA A 123 -2.36 12.98 17.06
C ALA A 123 -2.03 11.95 15.96
N ALA A 124 -1.40 12.39 14.85
CA ALA A 124 -0.97 11.49 13.79
C ALA A 124 0.09 10.48 14.28
N VAL A 125 1.00 10.91 15.15
CA VAL A 125 1.97 10.01 15.80
C VAL A 125 1.27 8.96 16.67
N ALA A 126 0.28 9.35 17.46
CA ALA A 126 -0.49 8.42 18.29
C ALA A 126 -1.25 7.39 17.45
N GLU A 127 -1.90 7.84 16.36
CA GLU A 127 -2.62 6.96 15.43
C GLU A 127 -1.68 5.97 14.74
N ALA A 128 -0.57 6.46 14.17
CA ALA A 128 0.45 5.65 13.51
C ALA A 128 1.04 4.55 14.43
N LEU A 129 1.13 4.83 15.74
CA LEU A 129 1.64 3.89 16.74
C LEU A 129 0.55 3.00 17.36
N GLY A 130 -0.73 3.35 17.23
CA GLY A 130 -1.87 2.53 17.64
C GLY A 130 -2.01 1.27 16.78
N ARG A 131 -1.78 1.40 15.47
CA ARG A 131 -1.95 0.33 14.47
C ARG A 131 -0.73 -0.60 14.30
N SER A 132 0.40 -0.29 14.95
CA SER A 132 1.70 -0.95 14.67
C SER A 132 2.42 -1.50 15.91
N LYS A 133 3.27 -2.52 15.69
CA LYS A 133 4.33 -2.95 16.63
C LYS A 133 5.24 -1.79 17.05
N ALA A 134 5.84 -1.93 18.24
CA ALA A 134 6.72 -0.94 18.89
C ALA A 134 7.88 -0.45 18.01
N LEU A 135 8.28 0.81 18.19
CA LEU A 135 9.45 1.41 17.54
C LEU A 135 10.76 0.77 18.03
N PRO A 136 11.81 0.71 17.20
CA PRO A 136 13.18 0.43 17.62
C PRO A 136 13.63 1.29 18.81
N ARG A 137 14.62 0.79 19.58
CA ARG A 137 15.26 1.59 20.65
C ARG A 137 16.24 2.63 20.11
N ASP A 138 16.88 2.31 19.00
CA ASP A 138 17.81 3.21 18.31
C ASP A 138 17.03 4.41 17.72
N PRO A 139 17.38 5.66 18.06
CA PRO A 139 16.62 6.84 17.65
C PRO A 139 16.49 7.02 16.14
N ASP A 140 17.57 6.79 15.38
CA ASP A 140 17.56 6.99 13.92
C ASP A 140 16.67 5.95 13.24
N LEU A 141 16.78 4.69 13.65
CA LEU A 141 15.90 3.62 13.17
C LEU A 141 14.45 3.83 13.62
N ALA A 142 14.25 4.38 14.82
CA ALA A 142 12.92 4.70 15.34
C ALA A 142 12.28 5.84 14.56
N PHE A 143 13.03 6.89 14.21
CA PHE A 143 12.55 7.99 13.39
C PHE A 143 12.20 7.50 11.98
N TYR A 144 13.08 6.70 11.36
CA TYR A 144 12.81 6.15 10.03
C TYR A 144 11.54 5.27 10.00
N ASP A 145 11.36 4.38 10.98
CA ASP A 145 10.13 3.56 11.08
C ASP A 145 8.89 4.41 11.41
N LEU A 146 9.02 5.45 12.24
CA LEU A 146 7.93 6.36 12.56
C LEU A 146 7.50 7.17 11.33
N ARG A 147 8.45 7.77 10.61
CA ARG A 147 8.23 8.52 9.36
C ARG A 147 7.43 7.69 8.35
N LEU A 148 7.86 6.45 8.11
CA LEU A 148 7.20 5.53 7.18
C LEU A 148 5.83 5.03 7.66
N LYS A 149 5.48 5.18 8.94
CA LYS A 149 4.12 4.92 9.45
C LYS A 149 3.26 6.17 9.32
N LEU A 150 3.80 7.33 9.69
CA LEU A 150 3.11 8.62 9.56
C LEU A 150 2.68 8.90 8.12
N SER A 151 3.50 8.53 7.13
CA SER A 151 3.14 8.69 5.71
C SER A 151 1.92 7.85 5.27
N GLN A 152 1.42 6.94 6.11
CA GLN A 152 0.20 6.16 5.87
C GLN A 152 -1.03 6.75 6.57
N GLU A 153 -0.84 7.64 7.56
CA GLU A 153 -1.93 8.21 8.35
C GLU A 153 -2.32 9.61 7.88
N GLY A 154 -1.37 10.40 7.35
CA GLY A 154 -1.67 11.76 6.89
C GLY A 154 -0.63 12.32 5.93
N ALA A 155 -0.99 13.42 5.27
CA ALA A 155 -0.11 14.11 4.33
C ALA A 155 1.06 14.77 5.04
N PHE A 156 2.21 14.84 4.35
CA PHE A 156 3.34 15.67 4.77
C PHE A 156 3.29 16.95 3.96
N PHE A 157 3.42 18.09 4.63
CA PHE A 157 3.27 19.39 4.01
C PHE A 157 4.62 20.11 3.97
N HIS A 158 5.07 20.39 2.76
CA HIS A 158 6.24 21.23 2.52
C HIS A 158 5.78 22.67 2.32
N LEU A 159 6.36 23.58 3.09
CA LEU A 159 6.15 25.01 2.95
C LEU A 159 7.36 25.64 2.24
N PRO A 160 7.26 26.05 0.97
CA PRO A 160 8.37 26.62 0.19
C PRO A 160 8.65 28.08 0.59
N GLU A 161 8.78 28.33 1.89
CA GLU A 161 9.06 29.62 2.50
C GLU A 161 10.33 29.48 3.36
N PHE A 162 11.28 30.40 3.21
CA PHE A 162 12.55 30.40 3.96
C PHE A 162 12.35 30.94 5.39
N LEU A 163 11.86 30.09 6.29
CA LEU A 163 11.38 30.51 7.61
C LEU A 163 12.46 30.69 8.69
N TYR A 164 13.61 30.02 8.56
CA TYR A 164 14.67 30.10 9.56
C TYR A 164 16.06 30.09 8.93
N THR A 165 17.05 30.53 9.71
CA THR A 165 18.46 30.56 9.30
C THR A 165 19.27 29.62 10.18
N VAL A 166 20.06 28.75 9.54
CA VAL A 166 21.05 27.90 10.19
C VAL A 166 22.38 28.65 10.22
N LEU A 167 22.97 28.79 11.40
CA LEU A 167 24.29 29.40 11.59
C LEU A 167 25.35 28.29 11.55
N VAL A 168 26.23 28.34 10.55
CA VAL A 168 27.30 27.36 10.37
C VAL A 168 28.55 27.85 11.12
N PRO A 169 29.06 27.13 12.13
CA PRO A 169 30.26 27.56 12.85
C PRO A 169 31.49 27.60 11.93
N ARG A 170 32.32 28.64 12.09
CA ARG A 170 33.63 28.77 11.41
C ARG A 170 34.55 27.62 11.80
N THR A 171 34.60 26.56 11.00
CA THR A 171 35.66 25.54 11.06
C THR A 171 36.45 25.54 9.75
N PRO A 172 37.76 25.21 9.75
CA PRO A 172 38.58 25.20 8.54
C PRO A 172 37.95 24.33 7.45
N ALA A 173 38.04 24.78 6.20
CA ALA A 173 37.37 24.24 5.01
C ALA A 173 37.49 22.71 4.82
N THR A 174 38.49 22.07 5.43
CA THR A 174 38.70 20.61 5.43
C THR A 174 37.67 19.81 6.24
N LYS A 175 37.07 20.37 7.30
CA LYS A 175 35.94 19.76 8.04
C LYS A 175 34.56 20.17 7.51
N LEU A 176 34.48 21.27 6.77
CA LEU A 176 33.23 21.76 6.17
C LEU A 176 32.70 20.79 5.11
N ARG A 177 33.60 20.14 4.36
CA ARG A 177 33.23 19.04 3.45
C ARG A 177 32.48 17.94 4.19
N SER A 178 32.95 17.43 5.33
CA SER A 178 32.25 16.35 6.06
C SER A 178 30.90 16.71 6.69
N VAL A 179 30.60 18.00 6.86
CA VAL A 179 29.31 18.47 7.44
C VAL A 179 28.29 18.84 6.35
N LEU A 180 28.76 19.22 5.15
CA LEU A 180 27.91 19.66 4.02
C LEU A 180 27.82 18.63 2.88
N THR A 181 28.81 17.76 2.73
CA THR A 181 28.64 16.51 1.98
C THR A 181 28.18 15.47 2.96
N GLU A 182 26.91 15.06 2.87
CA GLU A 182 26.57 13.71 3.33
C GLU A 182 27.62 12.78 2.71
N PRO A 183 28.34 12.00 3.52
CA PRO A 183 29.26 11.02 2.98
C PRO A 183 28.42 10.05 2.16
N GLN A 184 28.39 10.27 0.84
CA GLN A 184 27.58 9.56 -0.15
C GLN A 184 27.81 8.03 -0.10
N PHE A 185 28.78 7.57 0.70
CA PHE A 185 29.19 6.18 0.82
C PHE A 185 29.55 5.75 2.26
N ASP A 186 29.16 6.50 3.32
CA ASP A 186 29.45 6.10 4.72
C ASP A 186 28.79 4.76 5.10
N TYR A 187 27.77 4.34 4.34
CA TYR A 187 27.13 3.04 4.50
C TYR A 187 28.05 1.85 4.16
N ALA A 188 29.17 2.06 3.45
CA ALA A 188 30.10 1.02 3.01
C ALA A 188 31.06 0.50 4.10
N ALA A 189 31.13 1.13 5.27
CA ALA A 189 31.90 0.65 6.41
C ALA A 189 31.24 -0.59 7.08
N LYS A 190 32.03 -1.51 7.68
CA LYS A 190 31.51 -2.71 8.38
C LYS A 190 30.45 -2.39 9.46
N ALA A 191 30.58 -1.26 10.16
CA ALA A 191 29.58 -0.77 11.13
C ALA A 191 28.28 -0.30 10.45
N GLY A 192 28.37 0.20 9.21
CA GLY A 192 27.25 0.58 8.36
C GLY A 192 26.40 -0.60 7.90
N ALA A 193 27.01 -1.76 7.59
CA ALA A 193 26.30 -2.94 7.08
C ALA A 193 25.21 -3.47 8.06
N ALA A 194 25.49 -3.50 9.36
CA ALA A 194 24.52 -3.92 10.37
C ALA A 194 23.34 -2.94 10.49
N ARG A 195 23.61 -1.63 10.35
CA ARG A 195 22.59 -0.58 10.32
C ARG A 195 21.75 -0.68 9.04
N GLN A 196 22.38 -0.85 7.88
CA GLN A 196 21.72 -1.01 6.59
C GLN A 196 20.73 -2.19 6.58
N LYS A 197 21.11 -3.33 7.18
CA LYS A 197 20.20 -4.49 7.33
C LYS A 197 18.97 -4.18 8.19
N LYS A 198 19.12 -3.33 9.21
CA LYS A 198 17.98 -2.90 10.05
C LYS A 198 17.06 -1.94 9.30
N LEU A 199 17.62 -1.00 8.54
CA LEU A 199 16.88 -0.09 7.66
C LEU A 199 16.12 -0.85 6.57
N GLU A 200 16.77 -1.79 5.90
CA GLU A 200 16.13 -2.69 4.91
C GLU A 200 14.93 -3.43 5.52
N LYS A 201 15.06 -3.94 6.75
CA LYS A 201 13.97 -4.64 7.44
C LYS A 201 12.78 -3.71 7.73
N ILE A 202 13.03 -2.44 8.06
CA ILE A 202 11.99 -1.44 8.27
C ILE A 202 11.29 -1.12 6.94
N ALA A 203 12.06 -0.81 5.89
CA ALA A 203 11.52 -0.54 4.55
C ALA A 203 10.71 -1.72 4.00
N THR A 204 11.20 -2.95 4.17
CA THR A 204 10.49 -4.18 3.77
C THR A 204 9.15 -4.31 4.47
N LYS A 205 9.09 -4.01 5.78
CA LYS A 205 7.80 -4.01 6.51
C LYS A 205 6.87 -2.91 5.99
N HIS A 206 7.39 -1.73 5.68
CA HIS A 206 6.61 -0.65 5.09
C HIS A 206 6.03 -1.08 3.73
N LEU A 207 6.84 -1.60 2.82
CA LEU A 207 6.39 -2.12 1.52
C LEU A 207 5.30 -3.19 1.65
N LYS A 208 5.39 -4.06 2.66
CA LYS A 208 4.33 -5.04 2.95
C LYS A 208 3.04 -4.37 3.41
N ARG A 209 3.11 -3.37 4.31
CA ARG A 209 1.93 -2.62 4.78
C ARG A 209 1.21 -1.92 3.64
N ILE A 210 1.95 -1.31 2.72
CA ILE A 210 1.36 -0.57 1.59
C ILE A 210 1.06 -1.46 0.37
N GLY A 211 1.19 -2.79 0.47
CA GLY A 211 0.92 -3.72 -0.61
C GLY A 211 1.88 -3.64 -1.81
N ALA A 212 3.09 -3.10 -1.65
CA ALA A 212 4.10 -2.94 -2.70
C ALA A 212 5.26 -3.93 -2.61
N TRP A 213 5.26 -4.83 -1.62
CA TRP A 213 6.30 -5.85 -1.47
C TRP A 213 6.14 -6.97 -2.51
N LEU A 214 7.24 -7.34 -3.16
CA LEU A 214 7.27 -8.48 -4.08
C LEU A 214 8.14 -9.62 -3.54
N PRO A 215 7.77 -10.90 -3.76
CA PRO A 215 8.70 -12.02 -3.59
C PRO A 215 9.81 -11.97 -4.65
N PRO A 216 10.93 -12.70 -4.46
CA PRO A 216 11.94 -12.89 -5.51
C PRO A 216 11.31 -13.43 -6.80
N SER A 217 11.79 -12.97 -7.95
CA SER A 217 11.33 -13.48 -9.24
C SER A 217 12.11 -14.71 -9.69
N GLU A 218 11.39 -15.62 -10.36
CA GLU A 218 11.93 -16.80 -11.04
C GLU A 218 11.84 -16.69 -12.58
N LYS A 219 11.31 -15.57 -13.09
CA LYS A 219 11.15 -15.33 -14.53
C LYS A 219 12.52 -15.32 -15.20
N ARG A 220 12.60 -15.96 -16.36
CA ARG A 220 13.78 -15.99 -17.22
C ARG A 220 13.57 -15.12 -18.46
N PRO A 221 14.60 -14.43 -18.96
CA PRO A 221 14.58 -13.90 -20.31
C PRO A 221 14.33 -15.02 -21.32
N LEU A 222 13.77 -14.68 -22.48
CA LEU A 222 13.57 -15.65 -23.54
C LEU A 222 14.92 -16.17 -24.04
N SER A 223 15.00 -17.49 -24.23
CA SER A 223 16.14 -18.11 -24.90
C SER A 223 16.12 -17.69 -26.37
N ASP A 224 17.26 -17.22 -26.86
CA ASP A 224 17.37 -16.83 -28.26
C ASP A 224 17.70 -18.05 -29.13
N SER A 225 17.10 -18.10 -30.32
CA SER A 225 17.38 -19.09 -31.36
C SER A 225 18.09 -18.50 -32.59
N ALA A 226 18.29 -17.17 -32.63
CA ALA A 226 18.94 -16.50 -33.75
C ALA A 226 20.43 -16.25 -33.50
N GLU A 227 21.27 -16.55 -34.49
CA GLU A 227 22.68 -16.16 -34.47
C GLU A 227 22.81 -14.65 -34.74
N THR A 228 23.28 -13.90 -33.74
CA THR A 228 23.61 -12.49 -33.89
C THR A 228 25.11 -12.34 -34.20
N GLN A 229 25.47 -11.49 -35.16
CA GLN A 229 26.88 -11.19 -35.49
C GLN A 229 27.72 -10.85 -34.24
N TRP A 230 27.15 -10.05 -33.34
CA TRP A 230 27.78 -9.65 -32.08
C TRP A 230 27.05 -10.28 -30.90
N LYS A 231 27.78 -10.97 -30.03
CA LYS A 231 27.21 -11.52 -28.79
C LYS A 231 27.00 -10.43 -27.75
N ALA A 232 27.91 -9.46 -27.69
CA ALA A 232 27.83 -8.33 -26.79
C ALA A 232 28.20 -7.01 -27.48
N SER A 233 27.69 -5.92 -26.94
CA SER A 233 28.06 -4.55 -27.31
C SER A 233 28.44 -3.78 -26.07
N VAL A 234 29.63 -3.18 -26.06
CA VAL A 234 29.98 -2.16 -25.08
C VAL A 234 29.33 -0.85 -25.53
N VAL A 235 28.51 -0.24 -24.69
CA VAL A 235 27.75 0.97 -25.02
C VAL A 235 28.34 2.16 -24.26
N ILE A 236 28.73 3.19 -24.99
CA ILE A 236 29.38 4.41 -24.48
C ILE A 236 28.61 5.65 -24.98
N PRO A 237 27.63 6.15 -24.22
CA PRO A 237 27.09 7.49 -24.43
C PRO A 237 28.17 8.54 -24.15
N VAL A 238 28.33 9.53 -25.02
CA VAL A 238 29.35 10.56 -24.84
C VAL A 238 28.87 11.94 -25.30
N LEU A 239 29.24 12.96 -24.52
CA LEU A 239 29.12 14.37 -24.87
C LEU A 239 30.30 15.13 -24.27
N ASN A 240 31.14 15.70 -25.12
CA ASN A 240 32.27 16.55 -24.72
C ASN A 240 33.19 15.89 -23.67
N ARG A 241 33.91 14.84 -24.08
CA ARG A 241 34.82 14.05 -23.23
C ARG A 241 36.18 13.85 -23.89
N ARG A 242 36.70 14.89 -24.55
CA ARG A 242 37.98 14.81 -25.30
C ARG A 242 39.12 14.24 -24.46
N LYS A 243 39.17 14.59 -23.17
CA LYS A 243 40.23 14.18 -22.25
C LYS A 243 40.23 12.69 -21.89
N THR A 244 39.09 12.01 -21.97
CA THR A 244 38.92 10.67 -21.36
C THR A 244 38.35 9.62 -22.28
N ILE A 245 37.63 10.01 -23.33
CA ILE A 245 37.00 9.07 -24.25
C ILE A 245 37.98 8.09 -24.87
N ALA A 246 39.22 8.52 -25.14
CA ALA A 246 40.25 7.67 -25.69
C ALA A 246 40.65 6.53 -24.73
N ASP A 247 40.69 6.78 -23.43
CA ASP A 247 41.00 5.77 -22.41
C ASP A 247 39.84 4.78 -22.27
N ALA A 248 38.60 5.28 -22.26
CA ALA A 248 37.41 4.44 -22.19
C ALA A 248 37.36 3.45 -23.37
N VAL A 249 37.48 3.94 -24.61
CA VAL A 249 37.48 3.10 -25.82
C VAL A 249 38.65 2.11 -25.81
N LYS A 250 39.85 2.52 -25.41
CA LYS A 250 40.99 1.59 -25.26
C LYS A 250 40.72 0.48 -24.25
N SER A 251 40.09 0.79 -23.11
CA SER A 251 39.75 -0.22 -22.09
C SER A 251 38.71 -1.23 -22.59
N ALA A 252 37.78 -0.79 -23.45
CA ALA A 252 36.81 -1.66 -24.11
C ALA A 252 37.45 -2.51 -25.21
N LEU A 253 38.39 -1.95 -26.00
CA LEU A 253 39.14 -2.67 -27.03
C LEU A 253 40.06 -3.75 -26.43
N ALA A 254 40.56 -3.53 -25.23
CA ALA A 254 41.43 -4.47 -24.52
C ALA A 254 40.67 -5.67 -23.91
N GLN A 255 39.35 -5.79 -24.09
CA GLN A 255 38.60 -6.90 -23.52
C GLN A 255 38.88 -8.23 -24.25
N GLU A 256 39.05 -9.28 -23.47
CA GLU A 256 39.30 -10.65 -23.96
C GLU A 256 38.07 -11.52 -23.67
N THR A 257 37.46 -12.09 -24.72
CA THR A 257 36.20 -12.83 -24.62
C THR A 257 36.17 -14.10 -25.48
N ASP A 258 35.41 -15.10 -25.05
CA ASP A 258 35.08 -16.33 -25.80
C ASP A 258 33.96 -16.14 -26.84
N PHE A 259 33.54 -14.90 -27.07
CA PHE A 259 32.48 -14.53 -28.00
C PHE A 259 32.82 -13.22 -28.74
N PRO A 260 32.25 -12.99 -29.94
CA PRO A 260 32.44 -11.74 -30.65
C PRO A 260 31.71 -10.58 -29.95
N PHE A 261 32.35 -9.41 -29.88
CA PHE A 261 31.74 -8.18 -29.37
C PHE A 261 32.17 -6.96 -30.17
N ASN A 262 31.36 -5.91 -30.08
CA ASN A 262 31.67 -4.60 -30.65
C ASN A 262 31.51 -3.47 -29.63
N ILE A 263 31.89 -2.25 -30.02
CA ILE A 263 31.80 -1.04 -29.21
C ILE A 263 30.90 -0.06 -29.94
N LEU A 264 29.81 0.36 -29.30
CA LEU A 264 28.88 1.36 -29.78
C LEU A 264 29.10 2.66 -29.01
N VAL A 265 29.73 3.64 -29.64
CA VAL A 265 29.90 4.97 -29.06
C VAL A 265 28.84 5.90 -29.63
N VAL A 266 27.90 6.33 -28.78
CA VAL A 266 26.83 7.25 -29.17
C VAL A 266 27.24 8.66 -28.79
N ASP A 267 27.75 9.38 -29.79
CA ASP A 267 28.24 10.75 -29.67
C ASP A 267 27.09 11.73 -29.87
N ASN A 268 26.69 12.37 -28.78
CA ASN A 268 25.56 13.29 -28.73
C ASN A 268 25.96 14.70 -29.21
N HIS A 269 26.57 14.78 -30.40
CA HIS A 269 27.01 16.03 -31.04
C HIS A 269 28.11 16.78 -30.27
N SER A 270 29.18 16.07 -29.88
CA SER A 270 30.33 16.70 -29.22
C SER A 270 31.01 17.76 -30.08
N THR A 271 31.55 18.80 -29.44
CA THR A 271 32.19 19.97 -30.09
C THR A 271 33.60 20.25 -29.58
N ASP A 272 34.10 19.47 -28.62
CA ASP A 272 35.37 19.70 -27.92
C ASP A 272 36.59 18.97 -28.53
N GLY A 273 36.41 18.25 -29.64
CA GLY A 273 37.42 17.36 -30.21
C GLY A 273 37.14 15.86 -29.99
N THR A 274 36.09 15.50 -29.24
CA THR A 274 35.71 14.10 -28.98
C THR A 274 35.37 13.36 -30.26
N THR A 275 34.59 13.97 -31.15
CA THR A 275 34.12 13.38 -32.42
C THR A 275 35.30 13.00 -33.31
N GLU A 276 36.34 13.82 -33.39
CA GLU A 276 37.54 13.58 -34.19
C GLU A 276 38.34 12.40 -33.66
N ILE A 277 38.42 12.26 -32.34
CA ILE A 277 39.07 11.11 -31.68
C ILE A 277 38.32 9.83 -32.04
N LEU A 278 36.99 9.84 -31.95
CA LEU A 278 36.14 8.67 -32.23
C LEU A 278 36.19 8.24 -33.69
N LYS A 279 36.19 9.20 -34.64
CA LYS A 279 36.38 8.91 -36.08
C LYS A 279 37.68 8.16 -36.34
N LYS A 280 38.79 8.54 -35.67
CA LYS A 280 40.08 7.84 -35.80
C LYS A 280 40.01 6.40 -35.27
N PHE A 281 39.32 6.17 -34.16
CA PHE A 281 39.13 4.82 -33.63
C PHE A 281 38.27 3.96 -34.56
N ALA A 282 37.13 4.48 -35.04
CA ALA A 282 36.24 3.76 -35.95
C ALA A 282 36.92 3.42 -37.29
N ALA A 283 37.76 4.33 -37.82
CA ALA A 283 38.54 4.06 -39.04
C ALA A 283 39.60 2.98 -38.86
N ARG A 284 40.20 2.87 -37.66
CA ARG A 284 41.25 1.89 -37.36
C ARG A 284 40.69 0.54 -36.90
N HIS A 285 39.51 0.51 -36.27
CA HIS A 285 38.94 -0.67 -35.64
C HIS A 285 37.50 -0.89 -36.17
N PRO A 286 37.28 -1.84 -37.10
CA PRO A 286 35.97 -2.06 -37.73
C PRO A 286 34.82 -2.45 -36.78
N HIS A 287 35.14 -2.89 -35.57
CA HIS A 287 34.17 -3.22 -34.51
C HIS A 287 33.90 -2.04 -33.56
N VAL A 288 34.41 -0.84 -33.85
CA VAL A 288 34.07 0.41 -33.15
C VAL A 288 33.12 1.21 -34.04
N HIS A 289 31.87 1.33 -33.60
CA HIS A 289 30.84 2.08 -34.30
C HIS A 289 30.65 3.45 -33.64
N HIS A 290 31.06 4.51 -34.35
CA HIS A 290 30.79 5.89 -33.96
C HIS A 290 29.42 6.30 -34.51
N LEU A 291 28.43 6.37 -33.62
CA LEU A 291 27.06 6.72 -33.93
C LEU A 291 26.80 8.17 -33.52
N ILE A 292 26.37 9.00 -34.47
CA ILE A 292 25.88 10.35 -34.19
C ILE A 292 24.38 10.34 -34.48
N PRO A 293 23.52 10.40 -33.46
CA PRO A 293 22.07 10.40 -33.65
C PRO A 293 21.61 11.58 -34.51
N SER A 294 20.59 11.38 -35.34
CA SER A 294 19.99 12.48 -36.13
C SER A 294 19.28 13.51 -35.23
N ARG A 295 18.74 13.04 -34.11
CA ARG A 295 18.09 13.87 -33.08
C ARG A 295 19.12 14.59 -32.20
N ARG A 296 18.73 15.74 -31.66
CA ARG A 296 19.56 16.62 -30.82
C ARG A 296 19.01 16.86 -29.42
N ASP A 297 17.91 16.21 -29.07
CA ASP A 297 17.20 16.35 -27.79
C ASP A 297 17.51 15.21 -26.81
N LEU A 298 18.56 14.43 -27.07
CA LEU A 298 18.86 13.22 -26.33
C LEU A 298 19.62 13.55 -25.04
N GLY A 299 19.10 13.00 -23.93
CA GLY A 299 19.88 12.76 -22.72
C GLY A 299 20.65 11.43 -22.81
N ILE A 300 21.26 11.03 -21.70
CA ILE A 300 22.01 9.77 -21.60
C ILE A 300 21.12 8.57 -21.94
N GLY A 301 19.90 8.52 -21.39
CA GLY A 301 18.96 7.43 -21.68
C GLY A 301 18.50 7.42 -23.14
N GLY A 302 18.38 8.59 -23.78
CA GLY A 302 18.13 8.69 -25.22
C GLY A 302 19.26 8.06 -26.03
N CYS A 303 20.52 8.36 -25.67
CA CYS A 303 21.68 7.75 -26.32
C CYS A 303 21.73 6.22 -26.13
N TRP A 304 21.34 5.71 -24.96
CA TRP A 304 21.16 4.27 -24.76
C TRP A 304 20.11 3.66 -25.68
N ASN A 305 18.99 4.35 -25.89
CA ASN A 305 17.94 3.90 -26.81
C ASN A 305 18.44 3.82 -28.26
N GLU A 306 19.21 4.81 -28.72
CA GLU A 306 19.87 4.78 -30.03
C GLU A 306 20.84 3.60 -30.15
N ALA A 307 21.62 3.34 -29.10
CA ALA A 307 22.54 2.20 -29.08
C ALA A 307 21.80 0.86 -29.19
N ILE A 308 20.77 0.62 -28.38
CA ILE A 308 20.05 -0.68 -28.39
C ILE A 308 19.17 -0.86 -29.63
N ALA A 309 18.70 0.22 -30.25
CA ALA A 309 17.94 0.18 -31.50
C ALA A 309 18.82 -0.09 -32.73
N SER A 310 20.13 0.20 -32.64
CA SER A 310 21.07 -0.08 -33.72
C SER A 310 21.10 -1.56 -34.10
N ALA A 311 21.13 -1.83 -35.41
CA ALA A 311 21.32 -3.17 -35.95
C ALA A 311 22.66 -3.80 -35.54
N ALA A 312 23.65 -2.97 -35.19
CA ALA A 312 24.94 -3.43 -34.68
C ALA A 312 24.88 -3.87 -33.21
N CYS A 313 23.78 -3.64 -32.49
CA CYS A 313 23.68 -3.99 -31.08
C CYS A 313 23.45 -5.49 -30.88
N GLY A 314 24.40 -6.11 -30.18
CA GLY A 314 24.41 -7.54 -29.90
C GLY A 314 23.37 -7.99 -28.87
N ARG A 315 23.44 -9.28 -28.51
CA ARG A 315 22.50 -9.90 -27.57
C ARG A 315 22.54 -9.30 -26.16
N TYR A 316 23.72 -8.83 -25.74
CA TYR A 316 23.94 -8.19 -24.45
C TYR A 316 24.54 -6.80 -24.63
N ALA A 317 23.97 -5.80 -23.95
CA ALA A 317 24.52 -4.45 -23.93
C ALA A 317 25.17 -4.19 -22.57
N VAL A 318 26.45 -3.79 -22.56
CA VAL A 318 27.25 -3.59 -21.35
C VAL A 318 27.71 -2.14 -21.31
N GLN A 319 27.44 -1.47 -20.21
CA GLN A 319 27.80 -0.06 -20.03
C GLN A 319 29.31 0.14 -19.93
N LEU A 320 29.77 1.23 -20.52
CA LEU A 320 30.97 1.93 -20.12
C LEU A 320 30.74 3.45 -20.25
N ASP A 321 30.83 4.18 -19.15
CA ASP A 321 30.72 5.63 -19.14
C ASP A 321 31.98 6.25 -19.76
N SER A 322 31.79 7.30 -20.55
CA SER A 322 32.84 7.93 -21.39
C SER A 322 34.03 8.55 -20.65
N ASP A 323 33.96 8.60 -19.33
CA ASP A 323 34.94 9.13 -18.39
C ASP A 323 35.58 8.05 -17.47
N ASP A 324 35.12 6.81 -17.60
CA ASP A 324 35.49 5.68 -16.76
C ASP A 324 36.21 4.58 -17.55
N LEU A 325 36.63 3.50 -16.85
CA LEU A 325 37.37 2.39 -17.45
C LEU A 325 36.92 1.04 -16.89
N TYR A 326 37.02 0.01 -17.72
CA TYR A 326 37.05 -1.36 -17.20
C TYR A 326 38.34 -1.63 -16.44
N SER A 327 38.22 -2.28 -15.27
CA SER A 327 39.35 -2.54 -14.37
C SER A 327 40.29 -3.65 -14.86
N SER A 328 39.83 -4.49 -15.79
CA SER A 328 40.60 -5.62 -16.33
C SER A 328 40.13 -6.00 -17.74
N PRO A 329 40.98 -6.68 -18.55
CA PRO A 329 40.57 -7.28 -19.82
C PRO A 329 39.42 -8.31 -19.71
N GLN A 330 39.15 -8.83 -18.52
CA GLN A 330 38.14 -9.88 -18.29
C GLN A 330 36.79 -9.34 -17.82
N THR A 331 36.61 -8.02 -17.69
CA THR A 331 35.37 -7.41 -17.20
C THR A 331 34.15 -7.80 -18.06
N LEU A 332 34.25 -7.66 -19.39
CA LEU A 332 33.16 -7.97 -20.31
C LEU A 332 32.81 -9.45 -20.29
N GLN A 333 33.82 -10.32 -20.29
CA GLN A 333 33.65 -11.77 -20.18
C GLN A 333 32.85 -12.15 -18.91
N LYS A 334 33.22 -11.57 -17.76
CA LYS A 334 32.57 -11.85 -16.48
C LYS A 334 31.11 -11.40 -16.46
N MET A 335 30.83 -10.18 -16.94
CA MET A 335 29.47 -9.63 -16.99
C MET A 335 28.55 -10.46 -17.90
N VAL A 336 29.03 -10.81 -19.10
CA VAL A 336 28.25 -11.59 -20.07
C VAL A 336 28.08 -13.04 -19.61
N ASN A 337 29.10 -13.66 -18.99
CA ASN A 337 28.97 -15.01 -18.43
C ASN A 337 27.89 -15.08 -17.36
N LEU A 338 27.74 -14.03 -16.54
CA LEU A 338 26.69 -13.99 -15.53
C LEU A 338 25.30 -13.98 -16.17
N LEU A 339 25.10 -13.21 -17.24
CA LEU A 339 23.84 -13.17 -17.99
C LEU A 339 23.58 -14.50 -18.73
N ARG A 340 24.60 -15.11 -19.35
CA ARG A 340 24.48 -16.40 -20.06
C ARG A 340 24.08 -17.55 -19.15
N ARG A 341 24.66 -17.61 -17.94
CA ARG A 341 24.49 -18.74 -17.01
C ARG A 341 23.27 -18.59 -16.11
N GLY A 342 22.85 -17.36 -15.87
CA GLY A 342 21.82 -17.03 -14.89
C GLY A 342 20.46 -16.69 -15.50
N PRO A 343 19.38 -16.74 -14.71
CA PRO A 343 18.05 -16.30 -15.11
C PRO A 343 17.90 -14.77 -15.07
N TYR A 344 18.90 -14.02 -15.56
CA TYR A 344 19.02 -12.58 -15.33
C TYR A 344 18.76 -11.78 -16.60
N ALA A 345 17.87 -10.79 -16.53
CA ALA A 345 17.74 -9.77 -17.57
C ALA A 345 18.76 -8.63 -17.41
N MET A 346 19.38 -8.54 -16.23
CA MET A 346 20.33 -7.50 -15.87
C MET A 346 21.38 -8.06 -14.91
N ALA A 347 22.63 -7.67 -15.13
CA ALA A 347 23.77 -7.97 -14.27
C ALA A 347 24.47 -6.67 -13.89
N VAL A 348 25.01 -6.62 -12.67
CA VAL A 348 25.63 -5.40 -12.13
C VAL A 348 26.89 -5.76 -11.36
N GLY A 349 27.98 -5.06 -11.67
CA GLY A 349 29.26 -5.20 -10.98
C GLY A 349 29.44 -4.25 -9.80
N ALA A 350 30.60 -4.37 -9.17
CA ALA A 350 31.14 -3.40 -8.23
C ALA A 350 32.22 -2.56 -8.91
N TYR A 351 32.46 -1.36 -8.36
CA TYR A 351 33.44 -0.42 -8.90
C TYR A 351 34.33 0.17 -7.81
N THR A 352 35.52 0.62 -8.19
CA THR A 352 36.43 1.36 -7.32
C THR A 352 36.42 2.84 -7.72
N LEU A 353 36.30 3.73 -6.75
CA LEU A 353 36.51 5.16 -6.97
C LEU A 353 38.00 5.43 -7.16
N VAL A 354 38.37 6.14 -8.22
CA VAL A 354 39.76 6.51 -8.52
C VAL A 354 39.88 7.99 -8.90
N ASP A 355 41.06 8.56 -8.72
CA ASP A 355 41.37 9.91 -9.20
C ASP A 355 41.76 9.92 -10.70
N GLU A 356 42.11 11.10 -11.22
CA GLU A 356 42.58 11.28 -12.60
C GLU A 356 43.79 10.41 -12.98
N LYS A 357 44.59 9.99 -12.00
CA LYS A 357 45.78 9.15 -12.16
C LYS A 357 45.49 7.68 -11.85
N LEU A 358 44.22 7.30 -11.76
CA LEU A 358 43.74 5.95 -11.44
C LEU A 358 44.13 5.45 -10.04
N ARG A 359 44.46 6.36 -9.12
CA ARG A 359 44.75 6.00 -7.72
C ARG A 359 43.44 5.89 -6.94
N PRO A 360 43.25 4.86 -6.10
CA PRO A 360 42.02 4.69 -5.33
C PRO A 360 41.70 5.88 -4.41
N LEU A 361 40.43 6.28 -4.37
CA LEU A 361 39.90 7.31 -3.47
C LEU A 361 39.01 6.66 -2.40
N PRO A 362 39.01 7.15 -1.15
CA PRO A 362 38.06 6.69 -0.14
C PRO A 362 36.60 6.84 -0.58
N PRO A 363 35.71 5.89 -0.22
CA PRO A 363 35.95 4.69 0.59
C PRO A 363 36.54 3.49 -0.18
N GLY A 364 36.91 3.65 -1.45
CA GLY A 364 37.49 2.61 -2.31
C GLY A 364 36.42 1.83 -3.09
N LEU A 365 36.26 0.55 -2.76
CA LEU A 365 35.31 -0.37 -3.43
C LEU A 365 33.86 -0.07 -3.03
N ILE A 366 33.01 0.10 -4.04
CA ILE A 366 31.55 0.22 -3.90
C ILE A 366 30.91 -1.04 -4.48
N ASP A 367 30.45 -1.94 -3.60
CA ASP A 367 29.99 -3.28 -3.99
C ASP A 367 28.49 -3.54 -3.78
N HIS A 368 27.76 -2.58 -3.20
CA HIS A 368 26.32 -2.65 -2.94
C HIS A 368 25.85 -4.01 -2.40
N ARG A 369 26.55 -4.57 -1.40
CA ARG A 369 26.19 -5.84 -0.74
C ARG A 369 24.79 -5.87 -0.14
N GLU A 370 24.20 -4.70 0.11
CA GLU A 370 22.80 -4.55 0.51
C GLU A 370 21.80 -5.04 -0.56
N TRP A 371 22.27 -5.30 -1.79
CA TRP A 371 21.48 -5.93 -2.84
C TRP A 371 21.59 -7.46 -2.80
N THR A 372 20.71 -8.10 -2.03
CA THR A 372 20.69 -9.56 -1.90
C THR A 372 19.78 -10.22 -2.93
N ARG A 373 20.02 -11.48 -3.28
CA ARG A 373 19.11 -12.27 -4.15
C ARG A 373 17.70 -12.40 -3.57
N LYS A 374 17.56 -12.36 -2.24
CA LYS A 374 16.27 -12.56 -1.55
C LYS A 374 15.40 -11.30 -1.49
N ASN A 375 16.00 -10.10 -1.47
CA ASN A 375 15.24 -8.88 -1.20
C ASN A 375 15.83 -7.62 -1.84
N GLY A 376 16.89 -7.74 -2.64
CA GLY A 376 17.56 -6.61 -3.29
C GLY A 376 16.62 -5.79 -4.18
N HIS A 377 15.67 -6.41 -4.87
CA HIS A 377 14.66 -5.72 -5.68
C HIS A 377 13.66 -4.90 -4.87
N ASN A 378 13.44 -5.24 -3.60
CA ASN A 378 12.66 -4.41 -2.67
C ASN A 378 13.55 -3.33 -2.03
N ASN A 379 14.78 -3.68 -1.66
CA ASN A 379 15.74 -2.74 -1.06
C ASN A 379 16.20 -1.66 -2.06
N LEU A 380 16.15 -1.95 -3.36
CA LEU A 380 16.39 -1.00 -4.46
C LEU A 380 15.57 0.27 -4.28
N LEU A 381 14.30 0.15 -3.88
CA LEU A 381 13.42 1.30 -3.67
C LEU A 381 13.91 2.22 -2.55
N ARG A 382 14.77 1.74 -1.64
CA ARG A 382 15.34 2.53 -0.54
C ARG A 382 16.68 3.15 -0.89
N VAL A 383 17.53 2.46 -1.65
CA VAL A 383 18.90 2.91 -1.96
C VAL A 383 18.95 3.80 -3.21
N ASN A 384 20.02 4.60 -3.35
CA ASN A 384 20.16 5.60 -4.41
C ASN A 384 20.90 5.12 -5.67
N GLY A 385 21.50 3.93 -5.62
CA GLY A 385 22.27 3.38 -6.73
C GLY A 385 22.37 1.87 -6.64
N MET A 386 22.82 1.26 -7.73
CA MET A 386 22.91 -0.20 -7.87
C MET A 386 24.33 -0.70 -8.17
N GLY A 387 25.28 0.16 -8.53
CA GLY A 387 26.64 -0.24 -8.92
C GLY A 387 26.90 -0.14 -10.42
N ALA A 388 28.15 -0.44 -10.80
CA ALA A 388 28.70 -0.31 -12.15
C ALA A 388 29.74 -1.43 -12.38
N PRO A 389 29.91 -1.95 -13.61
CA PRO A 389 29.14 -1.62 -14.80
C PRO A 389 27.78 -2.35 -14.77
N ARG A 390 26.85 -1.86 -15.56
CA ARG A 390 25.52 -2.47 -15.76
C ARG A 390 25.49 -3.19 -17.10
N ALA A 391 25.01 -4.43 -17.13
CA ALA A 391 24.84 -5.22 -18.33
C ALA A 391 23.39 -5.68 -18.46
N PHE A 392 22.88 -5.70 -19.68
CA PHE A 392 21.47 -5.95 -19.95
C PHE A 392 21.29 -6.97 -21.08
N ASP A 393 20.24 -7.78 -20.94
CA ASP A 393 19.67 -8.58 -22.01
C ASP A 393 18.93 -7.64 -22.98
N THR A 394 19.36 -7.55 -24.25
CA THR A 394 18.81 -6.56 -25.19
C THR A 394 17.39 -6.90 -25.65
N THR A 395 16.97 -8.16 -25.64
CA THR A 395 15.59 -8.54 -25.99
C THR A 395 14.60 -8.02 -24.95
N VAL A 396 14.99 -8.03 -23.68
CA VAL A 396 14.17 -7.46 -22.60
C VAL A 396 14.30 -5.94 -22.58
N LEU A 397 15.52 -5.43 -22.75
CA LEU A 397 15.81 -4.00 -22.65
C LEU A 397 15.12 -3.19 -23.76
N ARG A 398 15.05 -3.69 -25.00
CA ARG A 398 14.36 -3.02 -26.12
C ARG A 398 12.86 -2.85 -25.86
N ALA A 399 12.22 -3.78 -25.16
CA ALA A 399 10.81 -3.67 -24.79
C ALA A 399 10.55 -2.69 -23.64
N VAL A 400 11.58 -2.34 -22.88
CA VAL A 400 11.51 -1.44 -21.72
C VAL A 400 11.92 -0.03 -22.10
N GLY A 401 13.07 0.13 -22.77
CA GLY A 401 13.68 1.41 -23.08
C GLY A 401 14.20 2.16 -21.85
N PHE A 402 15.11 3.10 -22.07
CA PHE A 402 15.51 4.09 -21.07
C PHE A 402 14.62 5.33 -21.18
N PRO A 403 14.27 5.99 -20.06
CA PRO A 403 13.71 7.33 -20.15
C PRO A 403 14.75 8.30 -20.72
N ASN A 404 14.33 9.23 -21.58
CA ASN A 404 15.22 10.22 -22.19
C ASN A 404 15.60 11.33 -21.19
N VAL A 405 16.47 11.00 -20.24
CA VAL A 405 17.02 11.91 -19.23
C VAL A 405 18.53 11.65 -19.07
N SER A 406 19.23 12.55 -18.39
CA SER A 406 20.67 12.42 -18.09
C SER A 406 20.96 12.14 -16.61
N TYR A 407 19.94 11.77 -15.84
CA TYR A 407 20.08 11.33 -14.46
C TYR A 407 18.95 10.37 -14.07
N GLY A 408 19.30 9.21 -13.52
CA GLY A 408 18.34 8.23 -13.01
C GLY A 408 17.70 7.35 -14.08
N GLU A 409 18.12 7.44 -15.34
CA GLU A 409 17.70 6.57 -16.43
C GLU A 409 18.02 5.10 -16.17
N ASP A 410 19.22 4.82 -15.66
CA ASP A 410 19.66 3.49 -15.26
C ASP A 410 18.83 2.94 -14.09
N TYR A 411 18.54 3.80 -13.10
CA TYR A 411 17.72 3.49 -11.94
C TYR A 411 16.28 3.19 -12.33
N ALA A 412 15.71 3.89 -13.32
CA ALA A 412 14.38 3.62 -13.85
C ALA A 412 14.31 2.22 -14.48
N VAL A 413 15.28 1.89 -15.35
CA VAL A 413 15.37 0.56 -15.98
C VAL A 413 15.59 -0.52 -14.92
N ALA A 414 16.42 -0.27 -13.91
CA ALA A 414 16.66 -1.17 -12.81
C ALA A 414 15.39 -1.53 -12.02
N LEU A 415 14.60 -0.52 -11.65
CA LEU A 415 13.31 -0.70 -10.98
C LEU A 415 12.39 -1.54 -11.86
N ARG A 416 12.30 -1.18 -13.15
CA ARG A 416 11.45 -1.87 -14.11
C ARG A 416 11.82 -3.34 -14.31
N LEU A 417 13.10 -3.65 -14.48
CA LEU A 417 13.59 -5.01 -14.72
C LEU A 417 13.54 -5.86 -13.46
N SER A 418 13.95 -5.30 -12.31
CA SER A 418 13.97 -6.04 -11.03
C SER A 418 12.58 -6.40 -10.48
N ARG A 419 11.52 -5.76 -11.00
CA ARG A 419 10.13 -6.16 -10.77
C ARG A 419 9.82 -7.56 -11.30
N ASP A 420 10.36 -7.88 -12.47
CA ASP A 420 10.01 -9.08 -13.22
C ASP A 420 11.14 -10.10 -13.25
N TYR A 421 12.41 -9.71 -13.09
CA TYR A 421 13.57 -10.60 -13.26
C TYR A 421 14.52 -10.50 -12.07
N ALA A 422 15.21 -11.61 -11.78
CA ALA A 422 16.34 -11.56 -10.86
C ALA A 422 17.49 -10.74 -11.46
N VAL A 423 18.31 -10.15 -10.58
CA VAL A 423 19.48 -9.35 -10.96
C VAL A 423 20.74 -10.09 -10.59
N GLY A 424 21.64 -10.29 -11.55
CA GLY A 424 22.96 -10.84 -11.33
C GLY A 424 23.88 -9.83 -10.64
N ARG A 425 24.72 -10.30 -9.70
CA ARG A 425 25.70 -9.47 -8.98
C ARG A 425 27.12 -10.02 -9.12
N ILE A 426 28.07 -9.12 -9.32
CA ILE A 426 29.50 -9.37 -9.16
C ILE A 426 30.04 -8.37 -8.13
N TYR A 427 30.68 -8.86 -7.07
CA TYR A 427 31.11 -8.04 -5.92
C TYR A 427 32.60 -7.67 -5.96
N GLU A 428 33.35 -8.15 -6.95
CA GLU A 428 34.71 -7.69 -7.25
C GLU A 428 34.67 -6.44 -8.13
N SER A 429 35.72 -5.60 -8.04
CA SER A 429 35.82 -4.38 -8.84
C SER A 429 36.03 -4.72 -10.31
N LEU A 430 35.02 -4.43 -11.12
CA LEU A 430 35.05 -4.59 -12.58
C LEU A 430 35.27 -3.28 -13.32
N TYR A 431 35.30 -2.17 -12.59
CA TYR A 431 35.11 -0.84 -13.14
C TYR A 431 35.79 0.21 -12.27
N TRP A 432 36.47 1.15 -12.91
CA TRP A 432 37.09 2.29 -12.25
C TRP A 432 36.28 3.54 -12.54
N CYS A 433 35.60 4.04 -11.50
CA CYS A 433 34.83 5.26 -11.57
C CYS A 433 35.75 6.45 -11.26
N ARG A 434 36.10 7.22 -12.29
CA ARG A 434 37.07 8.32 -12.23
C ARG A 434 36.39 9.56 -11.64
N ARG A 435 37.09 10.22 -10.70
CA ARG A 435 36.67 11.50 -10.10
C ARG A 435 37.68 12.60 -10.41
N TRP A 436 37.22 13.70 -11.00
CA TRP A 436 38.03 14.88 -11.31
C TRP A 436 37.28 16.20 -11.04
N LYS A 437 37.97 17.35 -11.11
CA LYS A 437 37.43 18.67 -10.72
C LYS A 437 36.16 19.10 -11.48
N ASP A 438 36.09 18.79 -12.76
CA ASP A 438 34.94 18.99 -13.66
C ASP A 438 33.95 17.80 -13.73
N ASN A 439 33.95 16.86 -12.77
CA ASN A 439 32.97 15.76 -12.80
C ASN A 439 31.56 16.33 -12.69
N THR A 440 30.64 15.93 -13.58
CA THR A 440 29.25 16.41 -13.60
C THR A 440 28.45 16.12 -12.33
N ASP A 441 28.95 15.23 -11.47
CA ASP A 441 28.33 14.76 -10.22
C ASP A 441 29.11 15.16 -8.94
N ALA A 442 30.27 15.79 -9.07
CA ALA A 442 31.02 16.30 -7.91
C ALA A 442 30.63 17.76 -7.68
N ASP A 443 30.16 18.09 -6.47
CA ASP A 443 29.79 19.47 -6.07
C ASP A 443 28.50 20.03 -6.73
N LEU A 444 27.43 19.23 -6.75
CA LEU A 444 26.11 19.65 -7.23
C LEU A 444 25.53 20.79 -6.39
N SER A 445 24.98 21.83 -7.05
CA SER A 445 24.15 22.81 -6.37
C SER A 445 22.96 22.14 -5.67
N VAL A 446 22.44 22.76 -4.61
CA VAL A 446 21.26 22.25 -3.87
C VAL A 446 20.10 22.00 -4.82
N ASP A 447 19.83 22.93 -5.75
CA ASP A 447 18.75 22.77 -6.73
C ASP A 447 18.96 21.58 -7.66
N LYS A 448 20.21 21.28 -8.06
CA LYS A 448 20.49 20.10 -8.89
C LYS A 448 20.36 18.81 -8.08
N LYS A 449 20.82 18.76 -6.82
CA LYS A 449 20.59 17.62 -5.91
C LYS A 449 19.09 17.38 -5.71
N ASN A 450 18.34 18.43 -5.40
CA ASN A 450 16.90 18.38 -5.19
C ASN A 450 16.14 17.87 -6.41
N ARG A 451 16.45 18.39 -7.61
CA ARG A 451 15.85 17.88 -8.87
C ARG A 451 16.13 16.40 -9.08
N ASN A 452 17.37 15.97 -8.82
CA ASN A 452 17.80 14.58 -8.95
C ASN A 452 17.07 13.64 -7.96
N ASP A 453 17.02 14.03 -6.68
CA ASP A 453 16.36 13.26 -5.63
C ASP A 453 14.86 13.20 -5.85
N PHE A 454 14.24 14.33 -6.19
CA PHE A 454 12.82 14.40 -6.52
C PHE A 454 12.49 13.48 -7.69
N TYR A 455 13.27 13.51 -8.77
CA TYR A 455 13.04 12.63 -9.92
C TYR A 455 13.15 11.14 -9.53
N LYS A 456 14.18 10.74 -8.78
CA LYS A 456 14.31 9.35 -8.30
C LYS A 456 13.15 8.93 -7.39
N ASP A 457 12.63 9.83 -6.56
CA ASP A 457 11.43 9.56 -5.76
C ASP A 457 10.17 9.39 -6.62
N ARG A 458 10.05 10.14 -7.72
CA ARG A 458 8.97 9.94 -8.69
C ARG A 458 9.09 8.57 -9.35
N LEU A 459 10.29 8.13 -9.73
CA LEU A 459 10.53 6.79 -10.25
C LEU A 459 10.12 5.70 -9.24
N ARG A 460 10.51 5.86 -7.97
CA ARG A 460 10.08 4.96 -6.88
C ARG A 460 8.57 4.96 -6.69
N THR A 461 7.92 6.12 -6.78
CA THR A 461 6.46 6.26 -6.68
C THR A 461 5.76 5.48 -7.79
N ILE A 462 6.23 5.64 -9.05
CA ILE A 462 5.70 4.91 -10.21
C ILE A 462 5.83 3.40 -9.99
N GLU A 463 7.01 2.94 -9.55
CA GLU A 463 7.26 1.52 -9.29
C GLU A 463 6.40 0.99 -8.12
N ILE A 464 6.27 1.73 -7.02
CA ILE A 464 5.41 1.37 -5.89
C ILE A 464 3.96 1.18 -6.35
N LYS A 465 3.42 2.13 -7.13
CA LYS A 465 2.05 2.02 -7.67
C LYS A 465 1.89 0.83 -8.60
N ALA A 466 2.88 0.57 -9.45
CA ALA A 466 2.88 -0.59 -10.33
C ALA A 466 2.90 -1.91 -9.53
N ARG A 467 3.69 -1.98 -8.45
CA ARG A 467 3.72 -3.14 -7.54
C ARG A 467 2.42 -3.31 -6.78
N GLN A 468 1.82 -2.24 -6.28
CA GLN A 468 0.51 -2.28 -5.64
C GLN A 468 -0.57 -2.84 -6.57
N HIS A 469 -0.59 -2.41 -7.82
CA HIS A 469 -1.51 -2.95 -8.83
C HIS A 469 -1.28 -4.45 -9.06
N LEU A 470 -0.01 -4.87 -9.20
CA LEU A 470 0.34 -6.28 -9.36
C LEU A 470 -0.02 -7.12 -8.14
N CYS A 471 0.27 -6.64 -6.93
CA CYS A 471 -0.06 -7.32 -5.69
C CYS A 471 -1.57 -7.44 -5.53
N ARG A 472 -2.33 -6.37 -5.83
CA ARG A 472 -3.81 -6.41 -5.86
C ARG A 472 -4.31 -7.46 -6.84
N LYS A 473 -3.73 -7.55 -8.05
CA LYS A 473 -4.05 -8.59 -9.04
C LYS A 473 -3.68 -10.00 -8.58
N ARG A 474 -2.51 -10.19 -7.94
CA ARG A 474 -2.05 -11.48 -7.40
C ARG A 474 -2.83 -11.92 -6.16
N SER A 475 -3.35 -10.97 -5.38
CA SER A 475 -4.26 -11.23 -4.27
C SER A 475 -5.71 -11.43 -4.72
N ARG A 476 -6.02 -11.24 -6.02
CA ARG A 476 -7.25 -11.81 -6.58
C ARG A 476 -7.02 -13.31 -6.63
N PRO A 477 -7.85 -14.11 -5.95
CA PRO A 477 -7.80 -15.55 -6.16
C PRO A 477 -8.06 -15.85 -7.62
N ALA A 478 -7.61 -17.03 -8.05
CA ALA A 478 -7.95 -17.54 -9.37
C ALA A 478 -9.45 -17.32 -9.62
N PRO A 479 -9.83 -16.77 -10.78
CA PRO A 479 -11.25 -16.69 -11.13
C PRO A 479 -11.85 -18.09 -10.94
N ALA A 480 -13.13 -18.14 -10.54
CA ALA A 480 -13.86 -19.40 -10.52
C ALA A 480 -13.60 -20.17 -11.81
N LYS A 481 -13.64 -21.50 -11.75
CA LYS A 481 -13.43 -22.34 -12.93
C LYS A 481 -14.29 -21.75 -14.08
N PRO A 482 -13.72 -21.51 -15.29
CA PRO A 482 -14.41 -20.74 -16.33
C PRO A 482 -15.81 -21.28 -16.69
N ASP A 483 -16.03 -22.58 -16.52
CA ASP A 483 -17.28 -23.32 -16.69
C ASP A 483 -18.38 -22.98 -15.66
N GLN A 484 -18.04 -22.28 -14.57
CA GLN A 484 -18.99 -21.88 -13.51
C GLN A 484 -19.35 -20.39 -13.51
N ILE A 485 -18.93 -19.62 -14.52
CA ILE A 485 -19.33 -18.21 -14.67
C ILE A 485 -20.47 -18.11 -15.70
N PHE A 486 -21.63 -17.69 -15.23
CA PHE A 486 -22.83 -17.44 -16.05
C PHE A 486 -22.73 -16.10 -16.79
N ALA A 487 -22.30 -15.04 -16.09
CA ALA A 487 -22.13 -13.70 -16.65
C ALA A 487 -21.03 -12.92 -15.92
N ASP A 488 -20.43 -11.92 -16.60
CA ASP A 488 -19.48 -10.95 -16.02
C ASP A 488 -20.11 -9.55 -16.05
N PHE A 489 -20.42 -9.00 -14.87
CA PHE A 489 -21.04 -7.70 -14.68
C PHE A 489 -20.01 -6.69 -14.18
N ARG A 490 -19.67 -5.68 -14.98
CA ARG A 490 -18.67 -4.64 -14.69
C ARG A 490 -19.28 -3.26 -14.41
N GLY A 491 -20.60 -3.12 -14.53
CA GLY A 491 -21.38 -1.91 -14.28
C GLY A 491 -21.48 -0.96 -15.49
N LYS A 492 -21.21 -1.44 -16.70
CA LYS A 492 -21.36 -0.68 -17.98
C LYS A 492 -22.17 -1.45 -19.02
N GLU A 493 -22.70 -2.61 -18.64
CA GLU A 493 -23.46 -3.50 -19.49
C GLU A 493 -24.85 -2.94 -19.80
N ARG A 494 -25.46 -3.43 -20.88
CA ARG A 494 -26.83 -3.07 -21.27
C ARG A 494 -27.89 -3.72 -20.37
N ALA A 495 -27.60 -4.91 -19.82
CA ALA A 495 -28.47 -5.63 -18.89
C ALA A 495 -28.19 -5.18 -17.44
N SER A 496 -29.25 -4.99 -16.65
CA SER A 496 -29.10 -4.66 -15.23
C SER A 496 -28.62 -5.89 -14.43
N LEU A 497 -28.04 -5.66 -13.25
CA LEU A 497 -27.66 -6.78 -12.38
C LEU A 497 -28.90 -7.58 -11.92
N SER A 498 -30.02 -6.89 -11.72
CA SER A 498 -31.30 -7.50 -11.36
C SER A 498 -31.77 -8.50 -12.43
N ASP A 499 -31.71 -8.11 -13.71
CA ASP A 499 -32.07 -8.99 -14.84
C ASP A 499 -31.18 -10.23 -14.88
N LEU A 500 -29.85 -10.04 -14.75
CA LEU A 500 -28.90 -11.15 -14.71
C LEU A 500 -29.18 -12.10 -13.54
N CYS A 501 -29.59 -11.58 -12.38
CA CYS A 501 -29.95 -12.40 -11.23
C CYS A 501 -31.21 -13.24 -11.51
N VAL A 502 -32.22 -12.67 -12.15
CA VAL A 502 -33.42 -13.39 -12.59
C VAL A 502 -33.06 -14.50 -13.58
N GLU A 503 -32.22 -14.21 -14.56
CA GLU A 503 -31.75 -15.16 -15.56
C GLU A 503 -30.92 -16.29 -14.94
N LEU A 504 -29.94 -15.95 -14.09
CA LEU A 504 -29.12 -16.93 -13.36
C LEU A 504 -30.00 -17.88 -12.55
N PHE A 505 -30.98 -17.34 -11.82
CA PHE A 505 -31.87 -18.11 -10.97
C PHE A 505 -32.74 -19.08 -11.79
N ALA A 506 -33.29 -18.62 -12.91
CA ALA A 506 -34.05 -19.47 -13.83
C ALA A 506 -33.17 -20.54 -14.49
N ALA A 507 -31.94 -20.20 -14.89
CA ALA A 507 -30.98 -21.13 -15.46
C ALA A 507 -30.57 -22.21 -14.46
N GLN A 508 -30.24 -21.83 -13.22
CA GLN A 508 -29.81 -22.76 -12.18
C GLN A 508 -30.93 -23.73 -11.75
N LYS A 509 -32.21 -23.30 -11.76
CA LYS A 509 -33.35 -24.23 -11.57
C LYS A 509 -33.40 -25.34 -12.63
N LYS A 510 -32.84 -25.12 -13.83
CA LYS A 510 -32.78 -26.12 -14.91
C LYS A 510 -31.48 -26.93 -14.87
N SER A 511 -30.35 -26.28 -14.62
CA SER A 511 -29.02 -26.88 -14.75
C SER A 511 -28.46 -27.51 -13.46
N TRP A 512 -29.02 -27.18 -12.29
CA TRP A 512 -28.54 -27.66 -10.99
C TRP A 512 -29.65 -28.39 -10.22
N PRO A 513 -29.71 -29.75 -10.27
CA PRO A 513 -30.80 -30.53 -9.69
C PRO A 513 -31.03 -30.30 -8.19
N ASP A 514 -29.97 -30.19 -7.39
CA ASP A 514 -30.08 -29.95 -5.95
C ASP A 514 -30.74 -28.61 -5.65
N PHE A 515 -30.42 -27.57 -6.43
CA PHE A 515 -31.05 -26.27 -6.29
C PHE A 515 -32.50 -26.27 -6.75
N ALA A 516 -32.83 -27.02 -7.81
CA ALA A 516 -34.20 -27.24 -8.23
C ALA A 516 -35.03 -27.92 -7.13
N ALA A 517 -34.45 -28.91 -6.43
CA ALA A 517 -35.06 -29.55 -5.27
C ALA A 517 -35.24 -28.55 -4.12
N ALA A 518 -34.22 -27.77 -3.77
CA ALA A 518 -34.30 -26.75 -2.73
C ALA A 518 -35.39 -25.69 -3.01
N CYS A 519 -35.61 -25.35 -4.28
CA CYS A 519 -36.70 -24.44 -4.67
C CYS A 519 -38.09 -25.08 -4.51
N ARG A 520 -38.23 -26.38 -4.76
CA ARG A 520 -39.49 -27.11 -4.51
C ARG A 520 -39.75 -27.23 -3.01
N ASP A 521 -38.73 -27.53 -2.22
CA ASP A 521 -38.82 -27.59 -0.75
C ASP A 521 -39.22 -26.23 -0.18
N LEU A 522 -38.65 -25.14 -0.71
CA LEU A 522 -39.03 -23.78 -0.34
C LEU A 522 -40.50 -23.49 -0.67
N ALA A 523 -41.01 -23.94 -1.83
CA ALA A 523 -42.42 -23.75 -2.18
C ALA A 523 -43.38 -24.51 -1.26
N ALA A 524 -42.90 -25.56 -0.58
CA ALA A 524 -43.68 -26.37 0.35
C ALA A 524 -43.58 -25.92 1.83
N VAL A 525 -42.83 -24.85 2.13
CA VAL A 525 -42.68 -24.37 3.51
C VAL A 525 -44.00 -23.89 4.09
N ARG A 526 -44.24 -24.19 5.37
CA ARG A 526 -45.39 -23.67 6.10
C ARG A 526 -45.03 -22.33 6.74
N THR A 527 -45.93 -21.36 6.66
CA THR A 527 -45.78 -20.08 7.34
C THR A 527 -46.96 -19.80 8.27
N ARG A 528 -46.71 -19.08 9.37
CA ARG A 528 -47.78 -18.48 10.18
C ARG A 528 -47.34 -17.14 10.74
N THR A 529 -48.28 -16.22 10.93
CA THR A 529 -48.00 -14.89 11.47
C THR A 529 -48.29 -14.87 12.96
N LEU A 530 -47.38 -14.28 13.73
CA LEU A 530 -47.56 -13.94 15.14
C LEU A 530 -47.73 -12.43 15.26
N SER A 531 -48.78 -11.99 15.94
CA SER A 531 -48.93 -10.58 16.29
C SER A 531 -48.28 -10.31 17.64
N CYS A 532 -47.28 -9.43 17.66
CA CYS A 532 -46.50 -9.05 18.84
C CYS A 532 -46.99 -7.72 19.46
N GLY A 533 -48.20 -7.28 19.13
CA GLY A 533 -48.76 -6.00 19.53
C GLY A 533 -48.68 -4.99 18.40
N ASP A 534 -47.62 -4.17 18.38
CA ASP A 534 -47.41 -3.10 17.40
C ASP A 534 -46.76 -3.59 16.09
N TYR A 535 -46.25 -4.82 16.05
CA TYR A 535 -45.65 -5.44 14.87
C TYR A 535 -45.97 -6.93 14.75
N ASP A 536 -45.84 -7.45 13.53
CA ASP A 536 -46.05 -8.86 13.21
C ASP A 536 -44.72 -9.53 12.86
N VAL A 537 -44.62 -10.80 13.22
CA VAL A 537 -43.51 -11.69 12.84
C VAL A 537 -44.04 -12.87 12.04
N THR A 538 -43.41 -13.15 10.90
CA THR A 538 -43.68 -14.36 10.13
C THR A 538 -42.79 -15.49 10.63
N LEU A 539 -43.38 -16.61 11.06
CA LEU A 539 -42.66 -17.85 11.27
C LEU A 539 -42.64 -18.64 9.97
N GLN A 540 -41.49 -19.19 9.60
CA GLN A 540 -41.33 -20.09 8.47
C GLN A 540 -40.77 -21.43 8.95
N TYR A 541 -41.55 -22.51 8.79
CA TYR A 541 -41.07 -23.86 8.99
C TYR A 541 -40.27 -24.32 7.77
N ASN A 542 -38.95 -24.38 7.90
CA ASN A 542 -38.04 -24.72 6.81
C ASN A 542 -36.98 -25.74 7.27
N PRO A 543 -37.23 -27.05 7.09
CA PRO A 543 -36.31 -28.11 7.52
C PRO A 543 -34.92 -28.03 6.89
N ALA A 544 -34.81 -27.54 5.66
CA ALA A 544 -33.54 -27.42 4.94
C ALA A 544 -32.54 -26.48 5.64
N ARG A 545 -33.02 -25.66 6.59
CA ARG A 545 -32.21 -24.71 7.35
C ARG A 545 -31.64 -25.29 8.66
N ALA A 546 -31.86 -26.58 8.94
CA ALA A 546 -31.32 -27.23 10.15
C ALA A 546 -29.78 -27.17 10.20
N VAL A 547 -29.11 -27.43 9.06
CA VAL A 547 -27.64 -27.41 8.97
C VAL A 547 -27.09 -26.00 9.16
N SER A 548 -27.64 -25.00 8.46
CA SER A 548 -27.15 -23.61 8.55
C SER A 548 -27.47 -22.96 9.91
N GLY A 549 -28.65 -23.23 10.49
CA GLY A 549 -29.03 -22.71 11.81
C GLY A 549 -28.23 -23.36 12.95
N GLY A 550 -27.83 -24.62 12.76
CA GLY A 550 -27.09 -25.41 13.74
C GLY A 550 -25.57 -25.38 13.62
N ALA A 551 -25.03 -24.80 12.55
CA ALA A 551 -23.61 -24.88 12.23
C ALA A 551 -22.73 -24.47 13.41
N ALA A 552 -21.73 -25.29 13.71
CA ALA A 552 -20.66 -24.95 14.63
C ALA A 552 -19.76 -23.92 13.96
N VAL A 553 -19.65 -22.75 14.58
CA VAL A 553 -18.88 -21.60 14.08
C VAL A 553 -17.73 -21.25 15.01
N ASP A 554 -17.36 -22.16 15.92
CA ASP A 554 -16.16 -22.02 16.72
C ASP A 554 -14.91 -22.17 15.82
N PRO A 555 -13.77 -21.57 16.23
CA PRO A 555 -12.56 -21.59 15.42
C PRO A 555 -12.02 -22.98 15.08
N GLU A 556 -12.29 -24.00 15.91
CA GLU A 556 -11.81 -25.35 15.69
C GLU A 556 -12.63 -26.06 14.61
N SER A 557 -13.95 -25.98 14.69
CA SER A 557 -14.87 -26.50 13.67
C SER A 557 -14.65 -25.86 12.30
N ILE A 558 -14.39 -24.55 12.26
CA ILE A 558 -14.11 -23.82 11.02
C ILE A 558 -12.81 -24.30 10.36
N ARG A 559 -11.73 -24.49 11.13
CA ARG A 559 -10.45 -24.97 10.59
C ARG A 559 -10.54 -26.38 9.99
N LYS A 560 -11.45 -27.21 10.51
CA LYS A 560 -11.60 -28.61 10.10
C LYS A 560 -12.47 -28.79 8.85
N ARG A 561 -13.28 -27.80 8.46
CA ARG A 561 -14.17 -27.91 7.29
C ARG A 561 -13.64 -27.12 6.09
N PRO A 562 -13.70 -27.65 4.86
CA PRO A 562 -13.47 -26.86 3.66
C PRO A 562 -14.48 -25.69 3.58
N CYS A 563 -14.00 -24.48 3.28
CA CYS A 563 -14.90 -23.34 3.12
C CYS A 563 -15.75 -23.49 1.86
N PHE A 564 -17.06 -23.64 2.03
CA PHE A 564 -18.05 -23.88 0.96
C PHE A 564 -18.28 -22.67 0.03
N LEU A 565 -17.72 -21.50 0.35
CA LEU A 565 -17.76 -20.31 -0.51
C LEU A 565 -16.53 -20.21 -1.44
N CYS A 566 -15.45 -20.94 -1.13
CA CYS A 566 -14.28 -20.98 -2.01
C CYS A 566 -14.58 -21.77 -3.29
N ALA A 567 -14.09 -21.26 -4.43
CA ALA A 567 -14.33 -21.87 -5.74
C ALA A 567 -14.04 -23.38 -5.81
N ALA A 568 -13.02 -23.86 -5.08
CA ALA A 568 -12.63 -25.27 -5.06
C ALA A 568 -13.64 -26.20 -4.35
N ASN A 569 -14.46 -25.68 -3.43
CA ASN A 569 -15.35 -26.47 -2.58
C ASN A 569 -16.84 -26.21 -2.86
N ARG A 570 -17.17 -25.31 -3.80
CA ARG A 570 -18.56 -25.06 -4.21
C ARG A 570 -19.11 -26.26 -4.97
N PRO A 571 -20.44 -26.49 -4.92
CA PRO A 571 -21.08 -27.50 -5.77
C PRO A 571 -20.71 -27.31 -7.24
N ALA A 572 -20.45 -28.42 -7.95
CA ALA A 572 -20.01 -28.37 -9.34
C ALA A 572 -21.06 -27.70 -10.27
N GLY A 573 -22.35 -27.91 -10.00
CA GLY A 573 -23.45 -27.30 -10.77
C GLY A 573 -23.75 -25.84 -10.43
N GLN A 574 -23.11 -25.26 -9.41
CA GLN A 574 -23.38 -23.90 -8.97
C GLN A 574 -22.64 -22.87 -9.84
N SER A 575 -23.40 -22.17 -10.69
CA SER A 575 -22.90 -21.07 -11.51
C SER A 575 -23.00 -19.73 -10.79
N ALA A 576 -22.26 -18.73 -11.29
CA ALA A 576 -22.16 -17.41 -10.67
C ALA A 576 -22.23 -16.27 -11.67
N ILE A 577 -22.76 -15.12 -11.23
CA ILE A 577 -22.44 -13.84 -11.88
C ILE A 577 -21.17 -13.31 -11.23
N LEU A 578 -20.15 -13.02 -12.03
CA LEU A 578 -18.94 -12.33 -11.61
C LEU A 578 -19.25 -10.84 -11.49
N HIS A 579 -19.34 -10.33 -10.25
CA HIS A 579 -19.64 -8.93 -9.97
C HIS A 579 -18.35 -8.13 -9.81
N ARG A 580 -18.14 -7.19 -10.75
CA ARG A 580 -17.01 -6.26 -10.85
C ARG A 580 -15.65 -6.92 -10.63
N GLY A 581 -15.57 -8.20 -11.00
CA GLY A 581 -14.40 -9.06 -10.89
C GLY A 581 -13.95 -9.44 -9.48
N ASP A 582 -14.67 -9.05 -8.42
CA ASP A 582 -14.21 -9.20 -7.02
C ASP A 582 -15.19 -10.04 -6.16
N TYR A 583 -16.45 -10.17 -6.60
CA TYR A 583 -17.49 -10.96 -5.91
C TYR A 583 -18.18 -11.94 -6.87
N LEU A 584 -18.73 -13.00 -6.31
CA LEU A 584 -19.58 -13.97 -7.00
C LEU A 584 -20.98 -13.90 -6.43
N ILE A 585 -21.98 -13.64 -7.27
CA ILE A 585 -23.39 -13.74 -6.91
C ILE A 585 -23.87 -15.15 -7.26
N LEU A 586 -24.31 -15.87 -6.25
CA LEU A 586 -24.62 -17.31 -6.29
C LEU A 586 -26.05 -17.53 -5.83
N CYS A 587 -26.77 -18.43 -6.49
CA CYS A 587 -28.03 -18.93 -5.94
C CYS A 587 -27.77 -19.59 -4.58
N ASN A 588 -28.48 -19.14 -3.53
CA ASN A 588 -28.33 -19.71 -2.20
C ASN A 588 -28.85 -21.17 -2.21
N PRO A 589 -28.06 -22.19 -1.84
CA PRO A 589 -28.46 -23.60 -1.90
C PRO A 589 -29.58 -23.96 -0.91
N THR A 590 -29.83 -23.12 0.11
CA THR A 590 -30.90 -23.31 1.09
C THR A 590 -31.72 -22.02 1.19
N PRO A 591 -32.45 -21.66 0.13
CA PRO A 591 -33.10 -20.35 0.03
C PRO A 591 -34.23 -20.23 1.07
N ILE A 592 -34.39 -19.01 1.60
CA ILE A 592 -35.50 -18.62 2.49
C ILE A 592 -36.62 -17.90 1.71
N PHE A 593 -36.27 -17.31 0.58
CA PHE A 593 -37.16 -16.57 -0.31
C PHE A 593 -36.87 -16.98 -1.76
N ASP A 594 -37.85 -16.81 -2.65
CA ASP A 594 -37.57 -16.86 -4.09
C ASP A 594 -36.56 -15.76 -4.45
N ARG A 595 -35.62 -16.06 -5.35
CA ARG A 595 -34.51 -15.16 -5.72
C ARG A 595 -33.64 -14.72 -4.53
N HIS A 596 -33.27 -15.68 -3.68
CA HIS A 596 -32.30 -15.49 -2.60
C HIS A 596 -30.89 -15.86 -3.08
N PHE A 597 -29.97 -14.90 -3.04
CA PHE A 597 -28.58 -15.07 -3.43
C PHE A 597 -27.59 -14.92 -2.27
N THR A 598 -26.49 -15.65 -2.35
CA THR A 598 -25.27 -15.43 -1.56
C THR A 598 -24.29 -14.65 -2.43
N VAL A 599 -23.76 -13.54 -1.91
CA VAL A 599 -22.77 -12.70 -2.60
C VAL A 599 -21.43 -12.88 -1.91
N ALA A 600 -20.61 -13.80 -2.42
CA ALA A 600 -19.36 -14.18 -1.79
C ALA A 600 -18.17 -13.42 -2.39
N SER A 601 -17.27 -12.92 -1.54
CA SER A 601 -15.97 -12.42 -2.00
C SER A 601 -15.25 -13.55 -2.73
N ILE A 602 -14.58 -13.26 -3.86
CA ILE A 602 -13.72 -14.29 -4.48
C ILE A 602 -12.59 -14.63 -3.50
N ALA A 603 -12.02 -13.61 -2.86
CA ALA A 603 -10.98 -13.74 -1.84
C ALA A 603 -11.53 -14.34 -0.54
N HIS A 604 -10.84 -15.38 -0.05
CA HIS A 604 -11.06 -15.93 1.28
C HIS A 604 -10.48 -14.98 2.32
N THR A 605 -11.22 -13.92 2.62
CA THR A 605 -10.91 -12.94 3.66
C THR A 605 -11.91 -13.06 4.80
N PRO A 606 -11.54 -12.79 6.06
CA PRO A 606 -12.49 -12.83 7.18
C PRO A 606 -13.75 -11.98 6.94
N GLN A 607 -14.87 -12.40 7.52
CA GLN A 607 -16.12 -11.64 7.56
C GLN A 607 -15.90 -10.38 8.41
N ASP A 608 -15.78 -9.22 7.74
CA ASP A 608 -15.54 -7.92 8.37
C ASP A 608 -16.31 -6.80 7.64
N ILE A 609 -17.24 -6.14 8.31
CA ILE A 609 -18.08 -5.10 7.71
C ILE A 609 -17.34 -3.79 7.49
N ALA A 610 -16.41 -3.43 8.38
CA ALA A 610 -15.75 -2.12 8.34
C ALA A 610 -14.91 -1.94 7.07
N SER A 611 -14.14 -2.97 6.69
CA SER A 611 -13.36 -2.95 5.44
C SER A 611 -14.18 -3.20 4.18
N SER A 612 -15.39 -3.77 4.31
CA SER A 612 -16.22 -4.19 3.18
C SER A 612 -17.43 -3.28 2.90
N LEU A 613 -17.71 -2.27 3.74
CA LEU A 613 -18.88 -1.40 3.62
C LEU A 613 -19.00 -0.70 2.26
N GLY A 614 -17.88 -0.25 1.70
CA GLY A 614 -17.87 0.36 0.36
C GLY A 614 -18.32 -0.63 -0.74
N ARG A 615 -18.06 -1.92 -0.55
CA ARG A 615 -18.53 -2.98 -1.47
C ARG A 615 -20.00 -3.30 -1.25
N LEU A 616 -20.48 -3.28 0.01
CA LEU A 616 -21.91 -3.40 0.31
C LEU A 616 -22.72 -2.34 -0.42
N PHE A 617 -22.31 -1.06 -0.35
CA PHE A 617 -22.98 0.03 -1.07
C PHE A 617 -22.98 -0.18 -2.59
N LEU A 618 -21.84 -0.60 -3.16
CA LEU A 618 -21.73 -0.82 -4.59
C LEU A 618 -22.64 -1.96 -5.07
N ILE A 619 -22.68 -3.07 -4.33
CA ILE A 619 -23.55 -4.22 -4.63
C ILE A 619 -25.02 -3.79 -4.51
N ALA A 620 -25.39 -3.06 -3.46
CA ALA A 620 -26.76 -2.57 -3.28
C ALA A 620 -27.19 -1.60 -4.38
N ALA A 621 -26.30 -0.70 -4.82
CA ALA A 621 -26.55 0.22 -5.91
C ALA A 621 -26.76 -0.51 -7.24
N ASP A 622 -25.90 -1.48 -7.55
CA ASP A 622 -25.99 -2.25 -8.79
C ASP A 622 -27.22 -3.18 -8.79
N ALA A 623 -27.59 -3.73 -7.63
CA ALA A 623 -28.74 -4.62 -7.48
C ALA A 623 -30.09 -3.90 -7.62
N GLY A 624 -30.10 -2.57 -7.44
CA GLY A 624 -31.28 -1.74 -7.61
C GLY A 624 -32.32 -1.88 -6.48
N PRO A 625 -33.44 -1.15 -6.57
CA PRO A 625 -34.51 -1.17 -5.57
C PRO A 625 -35.24 -2.53 -5.46
N GLU A 626 -35.03 -3.44 -6.41
CA GLU A 626 -35.63 -4.77 -6.46
C GLU A 626 -35.09 -5.68 -5.33
N TYR A 627 -33.87 -5.41 -4.87
CA TYR A 627 -33.18 -6.22 -3.88
C TYR A 627 -32.75 -5.40 -2.66
N THR A 628 -32.67 -6.08 -1.52
CA THR A 628 -31.96 -5.58 -0.34
C THR A 628 -30.75 -6.47 -0.08
N VAL A 629 -29.61 -5.85 0.19
CA VAL A 629 -28.36 -6.56 0.45
C VAL A 629 -28.08 -6.50 1.94
N PHE A 630 -27.74 -7.64 2.55
CA PHE A 630 -27.54 -7.70 3.98
C PHE A 630 -26.30 -8.49 4.37
N TYR A 631 -25.86 -8.19 5.59
CA TYR A 631 -24.65 -8.71 6.21
C TYR A 631 -24.99 -9.27 7.59
N ASN A 632 -24.46 -10.45 7.88
CA ASN A 632 -24.43 -11.00 9.22
C ASN A 632 -23.01 -10.89 9.77
N GLY A 633 -22.84 -10.29 10.94
CA GLY A 633 -21.56 -10.23 11.63
C GLY A 633 -21.01 -11.62 11.98
N PRO A 634 -19.67 -11.76 12.09
CA PRO A 634 -19.03 -13.05 12.35
C PRO A 634 -19.48 -13.69 13.67
N ALA A 635 -19.89 -12.89 14.65
CA ALA A 635 -20.39 -13.32 15.94
C ALA A 635 -21.94 -13.36 16.03
N CYS A 636 -22.66 -13.11 14.94
CA CYS A 636 -24.13 -13.08 14.95
C CYS A 636 -24.75 -13.45 13.57
N GLY A 637 -24.84 -14.74 13.30
CA GLY A 637 -25.59 -15.30 12.17
C GLY A 637 -24.81 -15.51 10.87
N ALA A 638 -23.51 -15.23 10.82
CA ALA A 638 -22.67 -15.57 9.66
C ALA A 638 -22.46 -17.09 9.58
N SER A 639 -22.77 -17.70 8.44
CA SER A 639 -22.56 -19.14 8.22
C SER A 639 -21.10 -19.50 7.92
N ALA A 640 -20.30 -18.52 7.49
CA ALA A 640 -18.87 -18.64 7.22
C ALA A 640 -18.16 -17.36 7.72
N PRO A 641 -17.89 -17.25 9.03
CA PRO A 641 -17.29 -16.03 9.60
C PRO A 641 -15.82 -15.83 9.17
N ASP A 642 -15.20 -16.85 8.56
CA ASP A 642 -13.86 -16.81 8.00
C ASP A 642 -13.81 -16.37 6.52
N HIS A 643 -14.96 -16.26 5.84
CA HIS A 643 -15.03 -15.86 4.43
C HIS A 643 -16.08 -14.77 4.21
N LEU A 644 -15.65 -13.60 3.73
CA LEU A 644 -16.47 -12.43 3.49
C LEU A 644 -17.62 -12.73 2.50
N HIS A 645 -18.85 -12.56 2.96
CA HIS A 645 -20.04 -12.68 2.14
C HIS A 645 -21.18 -11.79 2.63
N PHE A 646 -21.98 -11.37 1.67
CA PHE A 646 -23.29 -10.76 1.86
C PHE A 646 -24.37 -11.73 1.38
N GLN A 647 -25.62 -11.37 1.62
CA GLN A 647 -26.77 -12.04 1.05
C GLN A 647 -27.70 -11.01 0.42
N MET A 648 -28.43 -11.41 -0.61
CA MET A 648 -29.28 -10.54 -1.39
C MET A 648 -30.63 -11.22 -1.60
N ILE A 649 -31.71 -10.51 -1.26
CA ILE A 649 -33.09 -11.01 -1.30
C ILE A 649 -34.01 -9.93 -1.86
N PRO A 650 -35.22 -10.28 -2.35
CA PRO A 650 -36.15 -9.27 -2.82
C PRO A 650 -36.45 -8.22 -1.73
N ALA A 651 -36.41 -6.95 -2.09
CA ALA A 651 -36.63 -5.84 -1.16
C ALA A 651 -37.93 -5.93 -0.33
N PRO A 652 -39.10 -6.37 -0.87
CA PRO A 652 -40.33 -6.45 -0.09
C PRO A 652 -40.43 -7.68 0.83
N ALA A 653 -39.41 -8.55 0.88
CA ALA A 653 -39.48 -9.83 1.58
C ALA A 653 -39.60 -9.73 3.11
N LEU A 654 -39.21 -8.58 3.70
CA LEU A 654 -39.05 -8.45 5.16
C LEU A 654 -40.10 -7.51 5.78
N PRO A 655 -40.93 -7.98 6.73
CA PRO A 655 -41.95 -7.15 7.39
C PRO A 655 -41.40 -5.89 8.05
N PHE A 656 -40.27 -5.98 8.76
CA PHE A 656 -39.70 -4.84 9.48
C PHE A 656 -39.27 -3.71 8.53
N LEU A 657 -38.59 -4.04 7.43
CA LEU A 657 -38.10 -3.04 6.47
C LEU A 657 -39.24 -2.31 5.76
N ARG A 658 -40.39 -2.98 5.54
CA ARG A 658 -41.58 -2.36 4.92
C ARG A 658 -42.22 -1.29 5.80
N ARG A 659 -42.18 -1.49 7.12
CA ARG A 659 -42.80 -0.59 8.11
C ARG A 659 -41.85 0.45 8.67
N LEU A 660 -40.61 0.51 8.19
CA LEU A 660 -39.59 1.40 8.76
C LEU A 660 -39.99 2.89 8.71
N ALA A 661 -40.78 3.29 7.71
CA ALA A 661 -41.30 4.65 7.58
C ALA A 661 -42.44 4.96 8.57
N ASP A 662 -43.10 3.93 9.09
CA ASP A 662 -44.25 4.04 10.01
C ASP A 662 -43.83 3.90 11.48
N LEU A 663 -42.55 3.67 11.76
CA LEU A 663 -42.04 3.55 13.12
C LEU A 663 -42.12 4.91 13.84
N PRO A 664 -42.40 4.92 15.15
CA PRO A 664 -42.50 6.16 15.93
C PRO A 664 -41.20 6.98 15.83
N PRO A 665 -41.28 8.32 15.98
CA PRO A 665 -40.14 9.20 15.82
C PRO A 665 -38.99 8.77 16.74
N ALA A 666 -37.86 8.50 16.10
CA ALA A 666 -36.62 8.13 16.76
C ALA A 666 -36.06 9.25 17.64
N LEU A 667 -35.18 8.89 18.57
CA LEU A 667 -34.15 9.84 18.98
C LEU A 667 -33.26 10.08 17.76
N PHE A 668 -33.40 11.25 17.14
CA PHE A 668 -32.46 11.69 16.14
C PHE A 668 -31.11 11.88 16.82
N VAL A 669 -30.06 11.25 16.27
CA VAL A 669 -28.70 11.34 16.78
C VAL A 669 -27.89 12.12 15.74
N PRO A 670 -27.69 13.44 15.93
CA PRO A 670 -27.01 14.29 14.94
C PRO A 670 -25.61 13.77 14.56
N ALA A 671 -24.87 13.22 15.53
CA ALA A 671 -23.54 12.64 15.31
C ALA A 671 -23.54 11.46 14.32
N LEU A 672 -24.67 10.74 14.22
CA LEU A 672 -24.86 9.62 13.31
C LEU A 672 -25.61 10.01 12.02
N GLY A 673 -26.10 11.26 11.92
CA GLY A 673 -26.89 11.72 10.78
C GLY A 673 -28.15 10.87 10.55
N GLY A 674 -28.73 10.32 11.62
CA GLY A 674 -29.79 9.32 11.54
C GLY A 674 -30.54 9.10 12.85
N ALA A 675 -31.33 8.04 12.86
CA ALA A 675 -32.23 7.66 13.94
C ALA A 675 -31.67 6.43 14.67
N ALA A 676 -31.71 6.41 16.01
CA ALA A 676 -31.44 5.20 16.75
C ALA A 676 -32.38 5.07 17.95
N GLY A 677 -32.77 3.84 18.26
CA GLY A 677 -33.76 3.60 19.29
C GLY A 677 -34.10 2.13 19.47
N PHE A 678 -35.02 1.87 20.39
CA PHE A 678 -35.58 0.55 20.63
C PHE A 678 -36.89 0.44 19.85
N TYR A 679 -36.92 -0.38 18.81
CA TYR A 679 -38.08 -0.56 17.93
C TYR A 679 -38.50 -2.01 17.88
N CYS A 680 -39.79 -2.26 18.08
CA CYS A 680 -40.36 -3.59 17.95
C CYS A 680 -39.53 -4.63 18.74
N ASP A 681 -39.22 -4.31 20.00
CA ASP A 681 -38.42 -5.11 20.93
C ASP A 681 -36.91 -5.30 20.58
N ARG A 682 -36.33 -4.46 19.70
CA ARG A 682 -34.94 -4.56 19.24
C ARG A 682 -34.22 -3.21 19.29
N ALA A 683 -32.93 -3.22 19.57
CA ALA A 683 -32.09 -2.04 19.39
C ALA A 683 -31.69 -1.89 17.91
N VAL A 684 -32.11 -0.79 17.27
CA VAL A 684 -31.89 -0.53 15.84
C VAL A 684 -31.35 0.87 15.63
N ALA A 685 -30.38 1.00 14.73
CA ALA A 685 -29.96 2.27 14.17
C ALA A 685 -30.29 2.31 12.67
N VAL A 686 -30.91 3.40 12.23
CA VAL A 686 -31.24 3.70 10.84
C VAL A 686 -30.41 4.91 10.42
N LEU A 687 -29.51 4.69 9.48
CA LEU A 687 -28.62 5.71 8.95
C LEU A 687 -28.98 5.96 7.50
N GLU A 688 -29.08 7.23 7.09
CA GLU A 688 -29.43 7.60 5.72
C GLU A 688 -28.52 8.70 5.20
N SER A 689 -28.13 8.62 3.92
CA SER A 689 -27.44 9.71 3.24
C SER A 689 -27.53 9.56 1.74
N GLU A 690 -27.48 10.68 1.02
CA GLU A 690 -27.26 10.70 -0.42
C GLU A 690 -25.80 10.36 -0.79
N LYS A 691 -24.87 10.52 0.18
CA LYS A 691 -23.44 10.31 -0.02
C LYS A 691 -22.95 9.06 0.72
N PRO A 692 -22.52 7.99 0.01
CA PRO A 692 -22.02 6.77 0.63
C PRO A 692 -20.88 6.98 1.64
N ASP A 693 -19.98 7.93 1.39
CA ASP A 693 -18.87 8.22 2.30
C ASP A 693 -19.33 8.82 3.63
N VAL A 694 -20.35 9.69 3.61
CA VAL A 694 -20.94 10.25 4.84
C VAL A 694 -21.62 9.14 5.65
N LEU A 695 -22.36 8.27 4.96
CA LEU A 695 -23.02 7.13 5.59
C LEU A 695 -22.02 6.12 6.17
N LYS A 696 -20.89 5.91 5.48
CA LYS A 696 -19.77 5.10 5.94
C LYS A 696 -19.19 5.65 7.23
N ASP A 697 -18.89 6.95 7.27
CA ASP A 697 -18.28 7.56 8.45
C ASP A 697 -19.23 7.49 9.66
N ALA A 698 -20.52 7.71 9.45
CA ALA A 698 -21.54 7.53 10.48
C ALA A 698 -21.59 6.09 11.01
N PHE A 699 -21.61 5.09 10.11
CA PHE A 699 -21.60 3.69 10.49
C PHE A 699 -20.33 3.30 11.26
N LEU A 700 -19.16 3.78 10.82
CA LEU A 700 -17.89 3.51 11.51
C LEU A 700 -17.82 4.14 12.89
N ARG A 701 -18.42 5.34 13.10
CA ARG A 701 -18.60 5.92 14.44
C ARG A 701 -19.47 5.05 15.32
N LEU A 702 -20.60 4.56 14.82
CA LEU A 702 -21.47 3.63 15.54
C LEU A 702 -20.74 2.34 15.93
N VAL A 703 -19.99 1.72 15.02
CA VAL A 703 -19.15 0.55 15.30
C VAL A 703 -18.10 0.85 16.37
N LYS A 704 -17.46 2.02 16.31
CA LYS A 704 -16.46 2.44 17.30
C LYS A 704 -17.08 2.65 18.69
N ALA A 705 -18.27 3.21 18.76
CA ALA A 705 -19.02 3.38 20.00
C ALA A 705 -19.39 2.03 20.60
N LEU A 706 -19.90 1.10 19.78
CA LEU A 706 -20.18 -0.28 20.19
C LEU A 706 -18.95 -0.98 20.76
N GLN A 707 -17.81 -0.90 20.08
CA GLN A 707 -16.54 -1.46 20.55
C GLN A 707 -16.12 -0.87 21.90
N THR A 708 -16.30 0.44 22.07
CA THR A 708 -15.94 1.16 23.30
C THR A 708 -16.81 0.70 24.47
N VAL A 709 -18.12 0.60 24.28
CA VAL A 709 -19.05 0.17 25.35
C VAL A 709 -18.91 -1.30 25.69
N SER A 710 -18.68 -2.17 24.69
CA SER A 710 -18.53 -3.62 24.88
C SER A 710 -17.10 -4.05 25.27
N GLY A 711 -16.11 -3.16 25.18
CA GLY A 711 -14.72 -3.46 25.51
C GLY A 711 -14.02 -4.42 24.54
N THR A 712 -14.56 -4.62 23.34
CA THR A 712 -13.98 -5.52 22.32
C THR A 712 -13.11 -4.78 21.31
N ALA A 713 -12.01 -5.40 20.90
CA ALA A 713 -11.18 -4.94 19.79
C ALA A 713 -11.60 -5.55 18.44
N HIS A 714 -12.53 -6.52 18.45
CA HIS A 714 -13.05 -7.17 17.26
C HIS A 714 -14.30 -6.45 16.73
N GLU A 715 -14.84 -6.90 15.59
CA GLU A 715 -16.13 -6.41 15.11
C GLU A 715 -17.22 -6.69 16.16
N PRO A 716 -17.99 -5.67 16.60
CA PRO A 716 -19.12 -5.88 17.49
C PRO A 716 -20.23 -6.63 16.73
N PRO A 717 -21.02 -7.48 17.40
CA PRO A 717 -22.06 -8.24 16.73
C PRO A 717 -23.15 -7.29 16.20
N VAL A 718 -23.31 -7.28 14.88
CA VAL A 718 -24.29 -6.47 14.15
C VAL A 718 -24.90 -7.26 12.99
N ASN A 719 -26.17 -6.99 12.69
CA ASN A 719 -26.79 -7.37 11.43
C ASN A 719 -27.12 -6.09 10.66
N VAL A 720 -26.72 -6.03 9.39
CA VAL A 720 -26.81 -4.79 8.59
C VAL A 720 -27.59 -5.06 7.32
N PHE A 721 -28.60 -4.24 7.04
CA PHE A 721 -29.26 -4.17 5.74
C PHE A 721 -28.85 -2.89 5.03
N CYS A 722 -28.65 -2.98 3.72
CA CYS A 722 -28.40 -1.84 2.84
C CYS A 722 -29.43 -1.81 1.72
N GLN A 723 -30.16 -0.70 1.63
CA GLN A 723 -31.11 -0.41 0.56
C GLN A 723 -30.61 0.81 -0.22
N ALA A 724 -30.52 0.68 -1.54
CA ALA A 724 -30.21 1.77 -2.45
C ALA A 724 -31.51 2.27 -3.10
N GLY A 725 -31.78 3.56 -2.97
CA GLY A 725 -32.85 4.26 -3.70
C GLY A 725 -32.26 5.22 -4.74
N PRO A 726 -33.12 5.90 -5.53
CA PRO A 726 -32.69 6.75 -6.64
C PRO A 726 -31.62 7.80 -6.27
N ASN A 727 -31.72 8.40 -5.07
CA ASN A 727 -30.79 9.43 -4.59
C ASN A 727 -30.32 9.20 -3.14
N ARG A 728 -30.51 8.01 -2.56
CA ARG A 728 -30.15 7.78 -1.14
C ARG A 728 -29.76 6.34 -0.85
N PHE A 729 -28.85 6.18 0.08
CA PHE A 729 -28.55 4.90 0.73
C PHE A 729 -29.13 4.90 2.14
N ARG A 730 -29.67 3.75 2.53
CA ARG A 730 -30.15 3.49 3.89
C ARG A 730 -29.43 2.27 4.45
N LEU A 731 -28.86 2.41 5.64
CA LEU A 731 -28.41 1.31 6.46
C LEU A 731 -29.39 1.09 7.62
N THR A 732 -29.92 -0.12 7.73
CA THR A 732 -30.66 -0.56 8.92
C THR A 732 -29.78 -1.54 9.69
N VAL A 733 -29.34 -1.11 10.87
CA VAL A 733 -28.37 -1.82 11.70
C VAL A 733 -29.07 -2.35 12.94
N PHE A 734 -29.24 -3.66 13.04
CA PHE A 734 -29.65 -4.30 14.27
C PHE A 734 -28.43 -4.49 15.16
N LEU A 735 -28.44 -3.84 16.32
CA LEU A 735 -27.41 -3.98 17.33
C LEU A 735 -27.68 -5.26 18.11
N ARG A 736 -26.64 -6.08 18.29
CA ARG A 736 -26.77 -7.39 18.95
C ARG A 736 -26.04 -7.39 20.29
N GLY A 737 -26.69 -7.95 21.30
CA GLY A 737 -26.12 -8.23 22.63
C GLY A 737 -25.65 -9.68 22.78
N LYS A 738 -26.32 -10.61 22.07
CA LYS A 738 -25.98 -12.05 22.08
C LYS A 738 -26.12 -12.66 20.68
N HIS A 739 -25.34 -13.71 20.40
CA HIS A 739 -25.45 -14.49 19.16
C HIS A 739 -26.75 -15.29 19.11
N ARG A 740 -27.02 -16.09 20.15
CA ARG A 740 -28.20 -16.97 20.27
C ARG A 740 -28.89 -16.71 21.61
N PRO A 741 -30.23 -16.79 21.67
CA PRO A 741 -30.96 -16.68 22.92
C PRO A 741 -30.69 -17.90 23.83
N ASP A 742 -30.89 -17.75 25.12
CA ASP A 742 -30.68 -18.81 26.12
C ASP A 742 -31.58 -20.03 25.84
N ALA A 743 -32.77 -19.80 25.27
CA ALA A 743 -33.68 -20.85 24.82
C ALA A 743 -33.06 -21.81 23.77
N TYR A 744 -32.04 -21.38 23.02
CA TYR A 744 -31.32 -22.23 22.07
C TYR A 744 -30.50 -23.33 22.76
N PHE A 745 -29.96 -23.02 23.94
CA PHE A 745 -29.09 -23.89 24.72
C PHE A 745 -29.83 -24.69 25.79
N ALA A 746 -31.12 -24.43 26.02
CA ALA A 746 -31.94 -25.17 26.98
C ALA A 746 -32.03 -26.67 26.64
N ALA A 747 -32.30 -27.51 27.65
CA ALA A 747 -32.42 -28.96 27.50
C ALA A 747 -33.87 -29.41 27.30
N GLY A 748 -34.03 -30.56 26.63
CA GLY A 748 -35.31 -31.25 26.48
C GLY A 748 -36.41 -30.39 25.85
N LYS A 749 -37.62 -30.44 26.42
CA LYS A 749 -38.78 -29.70 25.90
C LYS A 749 -38.61 -28.18 25.96
N LYS A 750 -37.70 -27.61 26.78
CA LYS A 750 -37.51 -26.15 26.86
C LYS A 750 -36.67 -25.58 25.71
N ARG A 751 -35.98 -26.41 24.94
CA ARG A 751 -35.12 -25.98 23.83
C ARG A 751 -35.92 -25.44 22.63
N LEU A 752 -35.61 -24.23 22.19
CA LEU A 752 -36.08 -23.63 20.93
C LEU A 752 -34.90 -23.44 19.96
N PHE A 753 -34.93 -24.06 18.79
CA PHE A 753 -33.83 -23.98 17.82
C PHE A 753 -33.97 -22.74 16.95
N VAL A 754 -33.82 -21.58 17.59
CA VAL A 754 -33.87 -20.26 16.97
C VAL A 754 -32.51 -19.61 17.15
N SER A 755 -31.84 -19.29 16.05
CA SER A 755 -30.51 -18.66 16.04
C SER A 755 -30.57 -17.40 15.18
N PRO A 756 -31.04 -16.27 15.73
CA PRO A 756 -31.38 -15.10 14.93
C PRO A 756 -30.22 -14.55 14.11
N GLY A 757 -30.37 -14.52 12.78
CA GLY A 757 -29.57 -13.72 11.86
C GLY A 757 -30.32 -12.48 11.39
N ALA A 758 -29.82 -11.77 10.38
CA ALA A 758 -30.44 -10.55 9.87
C ALA A 758 -31.91 -10.73 9.47
N ILE A 759 -32.26 -11.82 8.78
CA ILE A 759 -33.64 -12.11 8.35
C ILE A 759 -34.57 -12.29 9.56
N ASP A 760 -34.13 -13.06 10.56
CA ASP A 760 -34.90 -13.27 11.80
C ASP A 760 -35.09 -11.94 12.55
N MET A 761 -34.03 -11.13 12.65
CA MET A 761 -34.09 -9.79 13.26
C MET A 761 -35.02 -8.84 12.50
N ALA A 762 -35.23 -9.06 11.19
CA ALA A 762 -36.13 -8.26 10.35
C ALA A 762 -37.56 -8.81 10.25
N GLY A 763 -37.94 -9.75 11.12
CA GLY A 763 -39.33 -10.17 11.31
C GLY A 763 -39.75 -11.44 10.55
N VAL A 764 -38.80 -12.24 10.05
CA VAL A 764 -39.07 -13.58 9.51
C VAL A 764 -38.22 -14.61 10.24
N ILE A 765 -38.79 -15.26 11.26
CA ILE A 765 -38.06 -16.25 12.08
C ILE A 765 -38.13 -17.62 11.40
N ILE A 766 -36.97 -18.22 11.18
CA ILE A 766 -36.87 -19.53 10.54
C ILE A 766 -36.76 -20.63 11.59
N THR A 767 -37.70 -21.56 11.58
CA THR A 767 -37.75 -22.69 12.51
C THR A 767 -37.51 -24.00 11.74
N PRO A 768 -36.36 -24.67 11.89
CA PRO A 768 -36.09 -25.94 11.21
C PRO A 768 -36.86 -27.13 11.78
N ARG A 769 -37.38 -27.01 13.01
CA ARG A 769 -38.09 -28.09 13.72
C ARG A 769 -39.59 -27.77 13.77
N PRO A 770 -40.47 -28.74 13.45
CA PRO A 770 -41.91 -28.51 13.44
C PRO A 770 -42.44 -28.17 14.83
N ALA A 771 -41.88 -28.81 15.87
CA ALA A 771 -42.24 -28.53 17.25
C ALA A 771 -41.95 -27.07 17.66
N ASP A 772 -40.85 -26.47 17.17
CA ASP A 772 -40.57 -25.05 17.47
C ASP A 772 -41.52 -24.14 16.71
N PHE A 773 -41.79 -24.46 15.44
CA PHE A 773 -42.76 -23.74 14.61
C PHE A 773 -44.14 -23.68 15.27
N GLU A 774 -44.59 -24.77 15.88
CA GLU A 774 -45.91 -24.85 16.53
C GLU A 774 -45.92 -24.17 17.90
N ARG A 775 -44.82 -24.26 18.66
CA ARG A 775 -44.75 -23.80 20.05
C ARG A 775 -44.36 -22.35 20.24
N LEU A 776 -43.71 -21.71 19.26
CA LEU A 776 -43.27 -20.32 19.40
C LEU A 776 -44.47 -19.39 19.60
N THR A 777 -44.50 -18.61 20.67
CA THR A 777 -45.57 -17.63 20.92
C THR A 777 -45.07 -16.22 20.61
N ALA A 778 -46.00 -15.26 20.51
CA ALA A 778 -45.63 -13.85 20.36
C ALA A 778 -44.72 -13.39 21.51
N ASP A 779 -45.04 -13.73 22.75
CA ASP A 779 -44.22 -13.36 23.92
C ASP A 779 -42.81 -13.97 23.85
N ALA A 780 -42.69 -15.24 23.47
CA ALA A 780 -41.39 -15.87 23.31
C ALA A 780 -40.52 -15.19 22.24
N VAL A 781 -41.14 -14.70 21.15
CA VAL A 781 -40.43 -13.93 20.11
C VAL A 781 -39.94 -12.59 20.65
N ARG A 782 -40.80 -11.87 21.37
CA ARG A 782 -40.45 -10.58 21.99
C ARG A 782 -39.30 -10.74 22.97
N ASP A 783 -39.35 -11.79 23.79
CA ASP A 783 -38.28 -12.12 24.73
C ASP A 783 -36.96 -12.44 24.01
N ILE A 784 -37.01 -13.27 22.96
CA ILE A 784 -35.82 -13.56 22.15
C ILE A 784 -35.22 -12.27 21.57
N TYR A 785 -36.04 -11.38 21.02
CA TYR A 785 -35.55 -10.12 20.45
C TYR A 785 -34.89 -9.20 21.49
N ARG A 786 -35.53 -9.03 22.65
CA ARG A 786 -34.95 -8.26 23.77
C ARG A 786 -33.66 -8.87 24.25
N GLU A 787 -33.62 -10.20 24.38
CA GLU A 787 -32.45 -10.92 24.90
C GLU A 787 -31.24 -10.84 23.96
N VAL A 788 -31.47 -10.87 22.65
CA VAL A 788 -30.37 -10.80 21.66
C VAL A 788 -30.01 -9.39 21.25
N SER A 789 -30.70 -8.36 21.74
CA SER A 789 -30.36 -6.94 21.60
C SER A 789 -29.74 -6.38 22.88
N PRO A 790 -28.92 -5.31 22.80
CA PRO A 790 -28.57 -4.53 23.98
C PRO A 790 -29.82 -3.95 24.64
N ASP A 791 -29.84 -3.90 25.96
CA ASP A 791 -30.90 -3.21 26.71
C ASP A 791 -30.87 -1.68 26.46
N GLU A 792 -31.96 -1.00 26.81
CA GLU A 792 -32.09 0.45 26.57
C GLU A 792 -30.97 1.27 27.22
N LYS A 793 -30.53 0.90 28.43
CA LYS A 793 -29.44 1.60 29.14
C LYS A 793 -28.12 1.48 28.38
N THR A 794 -27.83 0.28 27.86
CA THR A 794 -26.64 0.02 27.05
C THR A 794 -26.74 0.75 25.71
N LEU A 795 -27.90 0.75 25.08
CA LEU A 795 -28.15 1.51 23.86
C LEU A 795 -27.87 3.00 24.08
N GLN A 796 -28.41 3.62 25.13
CA GLN A 796 -28.16 5.03 25.44
C GLN A 796 -26.67 5.33 25.66
N ARG A 797 -25.94 4.43 26.33
CA ARG A 797 -24.48 4.55 26.46
C ARG A 797 -23.76 4.46 25.11
N ILE A 798 -24.18 3.56 24.22
CA ILE A 798 -23.62 3.46 22.86
C ILE A 798 -23.86 4.77 22.12
N LEU A 799 -25.07 5.31 22.15
CA LEU A 799 -25.42 6.55 21.45
C LEU A 799 -24.69 7.77 22.01
N ALA A 800 -24.40 7.81 23.32
CA ALA A 800 -23.60 8.87 23.94
C ALA A 800 -22.11 8.85 23.53
N HIS A 801 -21.61 7.72 23.06
CA HIS A 801 -20.23 7.55 22.57
C HIS A 801 -20.10 7.68 21.05
N ALA A 802 -21.22 7.70 20.33
CA ALA A 802 -21.31 7.72 18.86
C ALA A 802 -21.36 9.15 18.33
#